data_AF-A0A255QLJ3-F1
#
_entry.id   AF-A0A255QLJ3-F1
#
_cell.length_a   1.000
_cell.length_b   1.000
_cell.length_c   1.000
_cell.angle_alpha   90.00
_cell.angle_beta   90.00
_cell.angle_gamma   90.00
#
_symmetry.space_group_name_H-M   'P 1'
#
loop_
_entity.id
_entity.type
_entity.pdbx_description
1 polymer ?
#
loop_
_entity_poly.entity_id
_entity_poly.type
_entity_poly.pdbx_seq_one_letter_code
_entity_poly.pdbx_strand_id
1 'polypeptide(L)'
;MRGRLMRVRMAVVLALWFLVGVTQAQSEQPPNVLLILADDLGYSDLGCYGGEIQTPNLDSIAEQGLRFSQFYNTGRCWPTRGSLMTGYYAQQIRRDYLPGVPSGGRGSRPAWAWLVPELLRDAGYRSYHTGKWHLDGQPLENGFDVSSQNQVGRYFQPLPDHDGKEGRSLQFRDDFYLTSAMANDVVRNLRDHQAKHSSKPFFQYLAFTAPHFPLHALPEDIDVYRGVYDVGWDVIRERRFESMRKLGILPEAAVDSPASVERELGPPYHFPEAFEILGEGEVNKPIPWSQLTESQRRFQATKMTLHAAMIHRMDIEIGRVFDQVREMGAWDNTLILFLSDNGASAEIMVRGDGHDPNASPGSGHSYLCLGPGWSTVCNTPFRRHKTWTHEGGIATPFLLSWPDQVQSGGQIRRGVHHVIDVVPTLLSIAGVPMDPQTPPLPGESFANQINQASVTDARTLWWFHDAHRAIRVGDWKAVAPKDEPWELYDLSQDRTEQVDLAIPKADKLTALIHEWESMTQQMTKLASEDLNVKQLEKAQGLAHTSETMLQAQEAAQVPRTQHLLGGESFRVADRHAFLIEADQPFEPKQKPWVFYAPTLRQYPDANEEWIFRRLLDASVSVAGIDVGEGYGSPHCQAMFDALCDEMVRRGFSSKPALLGRSRGGLAVSRFAIERPERVGGIAGIYPVFDYTSYPGVQRAASVYGVTAEELLSQQDAFNPIKKAGEIADAKIPVYLIHGTEDKVVPIEANSDAFAQAYREAGKSDLMTVKRIRGQGHNLFEGFFRDQALVDFLISAARGE
;
A
#
# COMPACT_ATOMS: atom_id res chain seq x y z
N MET A 1 -18.51 87.92 -33.53
CA MET A 1 -17.91 86.69 -34.10
C MET A 1 -16.76 86.26 -33.21
N ARG A 2 -16.69 84.96 -32.87
CA ARG A 2 -15.57 84.25 -32.20
C ARG A 2 -15.24 84.70 -30.77
N GLY A 3 -15.58 83.88 -29.76
CA GLY A 3 -14.93 84.02 -28.45
C GLY A 3 -15.60 83.47 -27.18
N ARG A 4 -16.85 82.95 -27.20
CA ARG A 4 -17.50 82.58 -25.91
C ARG A 4 -18.35 81.31 -25.86
N LEU A 5 -18.33 80.46 -26.88
CA LEU A 5 -19.20 79.26 -26.93
C LEU A 5 -18.47 77.91 -26.78
N MET A 6 -17.25 77.90 -26.21
CA MET A 6 -16.43 76.68 -26.16
C MET A 6 -15.83 76.37 -24.78
N ARG A 7 -16.42 76.92 -23.69
CA ARG A 7 -16.00 76.61 -22.31
C ARG A 7 -17.09 76.04 -21.39
N VAL A 8 -18.31 75.83 -21.89
CA VAL A 8 -19.42 75.26 -21.07
C VAL A 8 -19.81 73.84 -21.50
N ARG A 9 -19.35 73.34 -22.65
CA ARG A 9 -19.63 71.95 -23.08
C ARG A 9 -18.54 70.92 -22.73
N MET A 10 -17.40 71.35 -22.20
CA MET A 10 -16.30 70.45 -21.82
C MET A 10 -16.22 70.18 -20.30
N ALA A 11 -17.13 70.76 -19.50
CA ALA A 11 -17.22 70.50 -18.06
C ALA A 11 -18.36 69.53 -17.68
N VAL A 12 -19.34 69.31 -18.58
CA VAL A 12 -20.48 68.41 -18.31
C VAL A 12 -20.26 67.00 -18.89
N VAL A 13 -19.41 66.84 -19.92
CA VAL A 13 -19.09 65.51 -20.48
C VAL A 13 -17.99 64.80 -19.67
N LEU A 14 -17.12 65.53 -18.97
CA LEU A 14 -16.11 64.96 -18.06
C LEU A 14 -16.68 64.56 -16.69
N ALA A 15 -17.88 65.04 -16.31
CA ALA A 15 -18.57 64.62 -15.08
C ALA A 15 -19.46 63.37 -15.29
N LEU A 16 -19.78 63.02 -16.55
CA LEU A 16 -20.58 61.83 -16.89
C LEU A 16 -19.73 60.61 -17.27
N TRP A 17 -18.40 60.75 -17.34
CA TRP A 17 -17.44 59.63 -17.46
C TRP A 17 -16.79 59.23 -16.13
N PHE A 18 -17.18 59.88 -15.03
CA PHE A 18 -16.75 59.54 -13.66
C PHE A 18 -17.83 58.79 -12.85
N LEU A 19 -18.96 58.43 -13.47
CA LEU A 19 -20.13 57.85 -12.78
C LEU A 19 -20.62 56.50 -13.35
N VAL A 20 -19.89 55.89 -14.30
CA VAL A 20 -20.14 54.52 -14.75
C VAL A 20 -18.77 53.83 -14.88
N GLY A 21 -18.38 53.10 -13.85
CA GLY A 21 -17.04 52.50 -13.76
C GLY A 21 -16.48 52.39 -12.36
N VAL A 22 -17.29 52.57 -11.31
CA VAL A 22 -17.05 51.85 -10.07
C VAL A 22 -17.76 50.51 -10.24
N THR A 23 -17.15 49.59 -10.98
CA THR A 23 -17.29 48.18 -10.58
C THR A 23 -16.79 48.18 -9.15
N GLN A 24 -17.71 48.12 -8.19
CA GLN A 24 -17.37 47.57 -6.89
C GLN A 24 -16.65 46.27 -7.23
N ALA A 25 -15.33 46.24 -7.04
CA ALA A 25 -14.67 45.00 -6.70
C ALA A 25 -15.39 44.57 -5.43
N GLN A 26 -16.47 43.79 -5.61
CA GLN A 26 -17.02 42.98 -4.56
C GLN A 26 -15.79 42.22 -4.08
N SER A 27 -15.30 42.52 -2.88
CA SER A 27 -14.27 41.68 -2.28
C SER A 27 -14.90 40.29 -2.31
N GLU A 28 -14.46 39.43 -3.23
CA GLU A 28 -14.99 38.08 -3.35
C GLU A 28 -14.83 37.49 -1.96
N GLN A 29 -15.96 37.25 -1.29
CA GLN A 29 -15.89 36.61 0.01
C GLN A 29 -15.20 35.27 -0.22
N PRO A 30 -14.24 34.89 0.64
CA PRO A 30 -13.55 33.63 0.46
C PRO A 30 -14.59 32.50 0.47
N PRO A 31 -14.35 31.40 -0.27
CA PRO A 31 -15.36 30.38 -0.45
C PRO A 31 -15.73 29.71 0.87
N ASN A 32 -16.90 29.09 0.92
CA ASN A 32 -17.15 28.12 1.97
C ASN A 32 -16.27 26.89 1.73
N VAL A 33 -15.92 26.18 2.79
CA VAL A 33 -15.12 24.95 2.69
C VAL A 33 -15.87 23.82 3.38
N LEU A 34 -16.13 22.75 2.65
CA LEU A 34 -16.67 21.49 3.14
C LEU A 34 -15.60 20.39 2.98
N LEU A 35 -14.93 20.07 4.09
CA LEU A 35 -13.91 19.02 4.15
C LEU A 35 -14.51 17.75 4.73
N ILE A 36 -14.66 16.73 3.89
CA ILE A 36 -15.29 15.44 4.22
C ILE A 36 -14.20 14.36 4.28
N LEU A 37 -14.08 13.69 5.41
CA LEU A 37 -13.09 12.63 5.63
C LEU A 37 -13.79 11.30 5.94
N ALA A 38 -13.52 10.27 5.13
CA ALA A 38 -13.84 8.89 5.43
C ALA A 38 -12.72 8.22 6.27
N ASP A 39 -13.05 7.15 6.97
CA ASP A 39 -12.14 6.45 7.90
C ASP A 39 -11.98 4.98 7.47
N ASP A 40 -10.79 4.62 7.00
CA ASP A 40 -10.46 3.30 6.39
C ASP A 40 -11.14 2.97 5.04
N LEU A 41 -11.59 3.96 4.27
CA LEU A 41 -12.09 3.73 2.91
C LEU A 41 -10.93 3.41 1.93
N GLY A 42 -11.06 2.34 1.15
CA GLY A 42 -10.02 1.89 0.21
C GLY A 42 -9.99 2.64 -1.10
N TYR A 43 -8.86 2.54 -1.83
CA TYR A 43 -8.62 3.25 -3.09
C TYR A 43 -9.70 3.00 -4.16
N SER A 44 -10.22 1.78 -4.24
CA SER A 44 -11.13 1.35 -5.29
C SER A 44 -12.56 1.11 -4.81
N ASP A 45 -12.93 1.64 -3.64
CA ASP A 45 -14.28 1.45 -3.10
C ASP A 45 -15.34 2.31 -3.82
N LEU A 46 -14.99 3.53 -4.22
CA LEU A 46 -15.92 4.47 -4.86
C LEU A 46 -16.16 4.13 -6.33
N GLY A 47 -17.38 4.37 -6.82
CA GLY A 47 -17.74 4.20 -8.23
C GLY A 47 -16.79 4.96 -9.18
N CYS A 48 -16.54 6.24 -8.87
CA CYS A 48 -15.64 7.10 -9.63
C CYS A 48 -14.14 6.70 -9.56
N TYR A 49 -13.79 5.72 -8.74
CA TYR A 49 -12.48 5.04 -8.65
C TYR A 49 -12.52 3.57 -9.09
N GLY A 50 -13.62 3.11 -9.69
CA GLY A 50 -13.76 1.78 -10.28
C GLY A 50 -14.46 0.74 -9.41
N GLY A 51 -14.94 1.13 -8.22
CA GLY A 51 -15.73 0.28 -7.33
C GLY A 51 -17.15 0.04 -7.83
N GLU A 52 -17.76 -1.04 -7.33
CA GLU A 52 -19.17 -1.40 -7.58
C GLU A 52 -20.15 -0.83 -6.54
N ILE A 53 -19.63 -0.22 -5.47
CA ILE A 53 -20.44 0.36 -4.40
C ILE A 53 -21.15 1.60 -4.97
N GLN A 54 -22.46 1.70 -4.73
CA GLN A 54 -23.25 2.83 -5.19
C GLN A 54 -22.90 4.08 -4.37
N THR A 55 -22.13 4.98 -4.98
CA THR A 55 -21.74 6.28 -4.40
C THR A 55 -22.11 7.45 -5.31
N PRO A 56 -23.39 7.58 -5.72
CA PRO A 56 -23.80 8.55 -6.75
C PRO A 56 -23.51 10.01 -6.37
N ASN A 57 -23.50 10.38 -5.08
CA ASN A 57 -23.24 11.76 -4.68
C ASN A 57 -21.75 12.10 -4.83
N LEU A 58 -20.86 11.20 -4.38
CA LEU A 58 -19.42 11.35 -4.59
C LEU A 58 -19.05 11.26 -6.09
N ASP A 59 -19.71 10.38 -6.83
CA ASP A 59 -19.52 10.27 -8.27
C ASP A 59 -19.94 11.57 -8.99
N SER A 60 -21.03 12.21 -8.55
CA SER A 60 -21.49 13.48 -9.13
C SER A 60 -20.48 14.63 -8.95
N ILE A 61 -19.85 14.73 -7.78
CA ILE A 61 -18.82 15.75 -7.55
C ILE A 61 -17.51 15.39 -8.25
N ALA A 62 -17.25 14.11 -8.53
CA ALA A 62 -16.11 13.69 -9.34
C ALA A 62 -16.31 14.03 -10.83
N GLU A 63 -17.54 13.93 -11.33
CA GLU A 63 -17.92 14.30 -12.70
C GLU A 63 -17.90 15.80 -12.95
N GLN A 64 -18.30 16.60 -11.96
CA GLN A 64 -18.30 18.07 -12.05
C GLN A 64 -16.98 18.69 -11.56
N GLY A 65 -16.26 17.97 -10.73
CA GLY A 65 -14.99 18.38 -10.12
C GLY A 65 -13.79 17.64 -10.71
N LEU A 66 -12.83 17.33 -9.84
CA LEU A 66 -11.55 16.72 -10.16
C LEU A 66 -11.33 15.46 -9.33
N ARG A 67 -10.76 14.44 -9.95
CA ARG A 67 -10.24 13.23 -9.28
C ARG A 67 -8.73 13.28 -9.24
N PHE A 68 -8.12 12.86 -8.14
CA PHE A 68 -6.67 12.81 -8.01
C PHE A 68 -6.18 11.37 -7.96
N SER A 69 -5.39 10.99 -8.96
CA SER A 69 -4.87 9.62 -9.01
C SER A 69 -3.76 9.34 -7.99
N GLN A 70 -3.05 10.37 -7.53
CA GLN A 70 -1.91 10.27 -6.62
C GLN A 70 -2.05 11.23 -5.44
N PHE A 71 -2.94 10.91 -4.50
CA PHE A 71 -3.10 11.65 -3.26
C PHE A 71 -2.75 10.77 -2.06
N TYR A 72 -1.83 11.27 -1.23
CA TYR A 72 -1.18 10.51 -0.18
C TYR A 72 -1.55 10.96 1.23
N ASN A 73 -1.61 9.98 2.12
CA ASN A 73 -1.81 10.14 3.55
C ASN A 73 -0.64 9.50 4.32
N THR A 74 -0.74 9.41 5.64
CA THR A 74 0.36 8.94 6.51
C THR A 74 0.36 7.43 6.80
N GLY A 75 -0.65 6.69 6.30
CA GLY A 75 -0.83 5.26 6.55
C GLY A 75 -1.70 4.93 7.76
N ARG A 76 -2.11 5.93 8.55
CA ARG A 76 -2.95 5.74 9.74
C ARG A 76 -3.81 6.97 10.06
N CYS A 77 -4.93 6.75 10.74
CA CYS A 77 -5.94 7.76 11.04
C CYS A 77 -5.45 8.99 11.84
N TRP A 78 -4.95 8.84 13.08
CA TRP A 78 -4.51 10.00 13.88
C TRP A 78 -3.35 10.80 13.29
N PRO A 79 -2.29 10.20 12.69
CA PRO A 79 -1.23 11.00 12.09
C PRO A 79 -1.70 11.70 10.81
N THR A 80 -2.60 11.08 10.03
CA THR A 80 -3.20 11.74 8.86
C THR A 80 -4.02 12.93 9.27
N ARG A 81 -4.88 12.80 10.29
CA ARG A 81 -5.74 13.90 10.75
C ARG A 81 -4.92 15.05 11.33
N GLY A 82 -3.84 14.74 12.07
CA GLY A 82 -2.86 15.73 12.52
C GLY A 82 -2.20 16.49 11.38
N SER A 83 -1.79 15.76 10.33
CA SER A 83 -1.16 16.36 9.15
C SER A 83 -2.14 17.19 8.32
N LEU A 84 -3.37 16.69 8.14
CA LEU A 84 -4.44 17.35 7.40
C LEU A 84 -4.84 18.68 8.04
N MET A 85 -4.90 18.74 9.38
CA MET A 85 -5.34 19.93 10.11
C MET A 85 -4.23 20.96 10.35
N THR A 86 -2.96 20.59 10.22
CA THR A 86 -1.82 21.50 10.51
C THR A 86 -1.01 21.85 9.27
N GLY A 87 -1.01 21.00 8.25
CA GLY A 87 -0.15 21.14 7.07
C GLY A 87 1.29 20.65 7.26
N TYR A 88 1.59 20.02 8.40
CA TYR A 88 2.91 19.47 8.71
C TYR A 88 2.88 17.95 8.80
N TYR A 89 4.04 17.30 8.67
CA TYR A 89 4.13 15.88 8.98
C TYR A 89 3.81 15.64 10.47
N ALA A 90 3.11 14.54 10.77
CA ALA A 90 2.68 14.21 12.12
C ALA A 90 3.85 14.15 13.13
N GLN A 91 5.06 13.82 12.68
CA GLN A 91 6.29 13.73 13.46
C GLN A 91 6.80 15.13 13.85
N GLN A 92 6.74 16.11 12.94
CA GLN A 92 7.11 17.50 13.22
C GLN A 92 6.26 18.10 14.34
N ILE A 93 4.99 17.70 14.39
CA ILE A 93 4.03 18.16 15.39
C ILE A 93 3.88 17.17 16.57
N ARG A 94 4.75 16.15 16.69
CA ARG A 94 4.76 15.15 17.78
C ARG A 94 3.50 14.29 17.91
N ARG A 95 2.67 14.23 16.86
CA ARG A 95 1.43 13.44 16.79
C ARG A 95 1.60 12.08 16.12
N ASP A 96 2.85 11.68 15.84
CA ASP A 96 3.22 10.30 15.60
C ASP A 96 4.59 9.99 16.20
N TYR A 97 4.94 8.71 16.28
CA TYR A 97 6.20 8.29 16.89
C TYR A 97 7.41 8.83 16.11
N LEU A 98 8.35 9.42 16.83
CA LEU A 98 9.65 9.87 16.34
C LEU A 98 10.73 9.51 17.38
N PRO A 99 11.78 8.76 17.01
CA PRO A 99 12.78 8.28 17.97
C PRO A 99 13.48 9.44 18.69
N GLY A 100 13.63 9.32 20.01
CA GLY A 100 14.29 10.33 20.84
C GLY A 100 13.44 11.57 21.16
N VAL A 101 12.21 11.66 20.65
CA VAL A 101 11.30 12.79 20.91
C VAL A 101 10.04 12.29 21.65
N PRO A 102 9.58 12.95 22.72
CA PRO A 102 8.32 12.62 23.39
C PRO A 102 7.13 12.90 22.46
N SER A 103 6.72 11.85 21.74
CA SER A 103 5.81 11.91 20.59
C SER A 103 4.94 10.65 20.52
N GLY A 104 4.01 10.58 19.57
CA GLY A 104 3.13 9.43 19.34
C GLY A 104 1.65 9.79 19.30
N GLY A 105 0.77 8.79 19.21
CA GLY A 105 -0.68 9.02 19.16
C GLY A 105 -1.27 9.74 20.38
N ARG A 106 -0.54 9.80 21.49
CA ARG A 106 -0.87 10.57 22.71
C ARG A 106 0.08 11.76 22.95
N GLY A 107 0.97 12.09 22.01
CA GLY A 107 1.87 13.24 22.12
C GLY A 107 1.13 14.57 22.06
N SER A 108 1.72 15.63 22.60
CA SER A 108 1.16 16.99 22.55
C SER A 108 1.78 17.76 21.40
N ARG A 109 0.96 18.47 20.62
CA ARG A 109 1.49 19.37 19.60
C ARG A 109 2.27 20.54 20.19
N PRO A 110 3.30 21.04 19.49
CA PRO A 110 3.89 22.34 19.78
C PRO A 110 2.85 23.46 19.64
N ALA A 111 2.99 24.54 20.42
CA ALA A 111 2.03 25.65 20.43
C ALA A 111 1.97 26.44 19.10
N TRP A 112 3.01 26.34 18.26
CA TRP A 112 3.06 26.97 16.93
C TRP A 112 2.28 26.19 15.87
N ALA A 113 1.92 24.92 16.13
CA ALA A 113 1.25 24.05 15.17
C ALA A 113 -0.27 24.26 15.20
N TRP A 114 -0.71 25.44 14.77
CA TRP A 114 -2.12 25.82 14.70
C TRP A 114 -2.93 24.93 13.76
N LEU A 115 -4.21 24.74 14.08
CA LEU A 115 -5.12 23.99 13.22
C LEU A 115 -5.80 24.91 12.19
N VAL A 116 -6.26 24.34 11.07
CA VAL A 116 -7.04 25.04 10.02
C VAL A 116 -8.07 26.04 10.56
N PRO A 117 -8.97 25.71 11.52
CA PRO A 117 -9.96 26.67 12.00
C PRO A 117 -9.37 27.89 12.72
N GLU A 118 -8.18 27.75 13.32
CA GLU A 118 -7.45 28.88 13.92
C GLU A 118 -6.83 29.74 12.82
N LEU A 119 -6.22 29.11 11.82
CA LEU A 119 -5.59 29.79 10.68
C LEU A 119 -6.62 30.57 9.83
N LEU A 120 -7.82 30.04 9.65
CA LEU A 120 -8.88 30.68 8.86
C LEU A 120 -9.68 31.75 9.63
N ARG A 121 -9.44 31.91 10.94
CA ARG A 121 -10.19 32.83 11.79
C ARG A 121 -10.12 34.27 11.29
N ASP A 122 -8.93 34.72 10.88
CA ASP A 122 -8.70 36.10 10.44
C ASP A 122 -9.30 36.38 9.05
N ALA A 123 -9.57 35.34 8.26
CA ALA A 123 -10.39 35.43 7.03
C ALA A 123 -11.90 35.46 7.32
N GLY A 124 -12.31 35.49 8.59
CA GLY A 124 -13.70 35.65 9.00
C GLY A 124 -14.53 34.36 8.98
N TYR A 125 -13.89 33.20 8.83
CA TYR A 125 -14.56 31.91 8.83
C TYR A 125 -15.23 31.61 10.16
N ARG A 126 -16.40 30.98 10.07
CA ARG A 126 -17.01 30.26 11.18
C ARG A 126 -16.74 28.77 11.01
N SER A 127 -16.17 28.16 12.03
CA SER A 127 -15.62 26.80 11.93
C SER A 127 -16.48 25.78 12.67
N TYR A 128 -16.82 24.68 11.99
CA TYR A 128 -17.67 23.62 12.49
C TYR A 128 -16.95 22.27 12.39
N HIS A 129 -17.00 21.49 13.46
CA HIS A 129 -16.51 20.12 13.50
C HIS A 129 -17.68 19.15 13.75
N THR A 130 -17.70 18.04 13.01
CA THR A 130 -18.64 16.95 13.28
C THR A 130 -17.96 15.61 13.02
N GLY A 131 -18.01 14.71 14.00
CA GLY A 131 -17.48 13.36 13.87
C GLY A 131 -16.23 13.05 14.67
N LYS A 132 -15.41 12.15 14.11
CA LYS A 132 -14.20 11.60 14.72
C LYS A 132 -13.10 12.64 14.76
N TRP A 133 -12.72 13.03 15.98
CA TRP A 133 -11.62 13.97 16.19
C TRP A 133 -10.25 13.31 16.02
N HIS A 134 -9.88 12.41 16.93
CA HIS A 134 -8.62 11.66 16.92
C HIS A 134 -7.31 12.50 16.85
N LEU A 135 -7.39 13.79 17.22
CA LEU A 135 -6.25 14.66 17.54
C LEU A 135 -6.17 14.90 19.06
N ASP A 136 -5.13 15.61 19.49
CA ASP A 136 -5.00 16.13 20.84
C ASP A 136 -5.96 17.30 21.12
N GLY A 137 -6.27 17.53 22.41
CA GLY A 137 -7.19 18.58 22.87
C GLY A 137 -8.64 18.40 22.43
N GLN A 138 -9.52 19.30 22.88
CA GLN A 138 -10.92 19.32 22.42
C GLN A 138 -11.06 20.21 21.17
N PRO A 139 -11.94 19.89 20.20
CA PRO A 139 -12.10 20.71 18.98
C PRO A 139 -12.41 22.18 19.27
N LEU A 140 -13.26 22.48 20.26
CA LEU A 140 -13.62 23.86 20.63
C LEU A 140 -12.44 24.67 21.15
N GLU A 141 -11.51 24.02 21.86
CA GLU A 141 -10.28 24.65 22.36
C GLU A 141 -9.26 24.88 21.23
N ASN A 142 -9.41 24.16 20.11
CA ASN A 142 -8.53 24.23 18.95
C ASN A 142 -9.21 24.93 17.75
N GLY A 143 -9.98 25.97 18.05
CA GLY A 143 -10.45 26.95 17.07
C GLY A 143 -11.81 26.69 16.43
N PHE A 144 -12.45 25.55 16.65
CA PHE A 144 -13.82 25.34 16.17
C PHE A 144 -14.83 26.12 17.02
N ASP A 145 -15.79 26.79 16.37
CA ASP A 145 -16.87 27.52 17.04
C ASP A 145 -17.97 26.57 17.56
N VAL A 146 -18.19 25.47 16.85
CA VAL A 146 -19.20 24.45 17.16
C VAL A 146 -18.61 23.09 16.87
N SER A 147 -18.82 22.13 17.79
CA SER A 147 -18.34 20.77 17.64
C SER A 147 -19.40 19.78 18.10
N SER A 148 -19.73 18.85 17.21
CA SER A 148 -20.46 17.62 17.52
C SER A 148 -19.50 16.44 17.45
N GLN A 149 -18.79 16.18 18.54
CA GLN A 149 -17.77 15.13 18.57
C GLN A 149 -18.41 13.77 18.79
N ASN A 150 -18.09 12.83 17.91
CA ASN A 150 -18.45 11.43 18.04
C ASN A 150 -17.16 10.60 18.00
N GLN A 151 -16.97 9.72 18.98
CA GLN A 151 -15.76 8.92 19.08
C GLN A 151 -15.86 7.63 18.27
N VAL A 152 -14.70 7.05 17.96
CA VAL A 152 -14.61 5.71 17.36
C VAL A 152 -15.26 4.70 18.29
N GLY A 153 -16.19 3.91 17.76
CA GLY A 153 -16.99 2.96 18.53
C GLY A 153 -18.08 2.35 17.67
N ARG A 154 -19.25 2.09 18.26
CA ARG A 154 -20.38 1.47 17.57
C ARG A 154 -21.26 2.49 16.85
N TYR A 155 -21.71 2.10 15.66
CA TYR A 155 -22.65 2.89 14.87
C TYR A 155 -24.07 2.91 15.42
N PHE A 156 -24.47 1.84 16.11
CA PHE A 156 -25.70 1.79 16.89
C PHE A 156 -25.37 2.18 18.33
N GLN A 157 -26.12 3.13 18.90
CA GLN A 157 -25.86 3.64 20.24
C GLN A 157 -26.37 2.63 21.29
N PRO A 158 -25.57 2.21 22.28
CA PRO A 158 -26.06 1.38 23.36
C PRO A 158 -27.05 2.17 24.24
N LEU A 159 -28.08 1.48 24.73
CA LEU A 159 -28.98 2.03 25.76
C LEU A 159 -28.23 2.14 27.10
N PRO A 160 -28.54 3.14 27.94
CA PRO A 160 -27.95 3.25 29.27
C PRO A 160 -28.20 1.97 30.08
N ASP A 161 -27.14 1.44 30.68
CA ASP A 161 -27.26 0.34 31.64
C ASP A 161 -27.97 0.84 32.90
N HIS A 162 -29.22 0.42 33.09
CA HIS A 162 -30.01 0.80 34.26
C HIS A 162 -29.66 -0.03 35.50
N ASP A 163 -28.92 -1.14 35.37
CA ASP A 163 -28.82 -2.16 36.40
C ASP A 163 -27.39 -2.41 36.92
N GLY A 164 -26.35 -1.92 36.23
CA GLY A 164 -24.97 -1.88 36.73
C GLY A 164 -24.36 -3.23 37.10
N LYS A 165 -24.91 -4.32 36.56
CA LYS A 165 -24.43 -5.69 36.81
C LYS A 165 -23.60 -6.16 35.62
N GLU A 166 -22.32 -6.41 35.85
CA GLU A 166 -21.43 -7.04 34.88
C GLU A 166 -22.03 -8.36 34.36
N GLY A 167 -22.18 -8.48 33.04
CA GLY A 167 -22.30 -9.79 32.38
C GLY A 167 -23.51 -10.09 31.48
N ARG A 168 -24.38 -9.15 31.06
CA ARG A 168 -25.39 -9.44 30.00
C ARG A 168 -25.72 -8.27 29.05
N SER A 169 -25.80 -8.63 27.75
CA SER A 169 -26.39 -7.97 26.56
C SER A 169 -26.65 -6.46 26.65
N LEU A 170 -25.75 -5.67 26.05
CA LEU A 170 -26.06 -4.28 25.70
C LEU A 170 -27.20 -4.26 24.70
N GLN A 171 -28.29 -3.57 25.03
CA GLN A 171 -29.30 -3.24 24.03
C GLN A 171 -28.87 -2.02 23.23
N PHE A 172 -29.26 -1.97 21.96
CA PHE A 172 -28.93 -0.87 21.07
C PHE A 172 -30.20 -0.13 20.64
N ARG A 173 -30.03 1.15 20.33
CA ARG A 173 -31.09 1.98 19.79
C ARG A 173 -31.33 1.65 18.31
N ASP A 174 -32.54 1.23 17.99
CA ASP A 174 -32.97 1.01 16.60
C ASP A 174 -33.19 2.33 15.84
N ASP A 175 -33.40 3.45 16.56
CA ASP A 175 -33.65 4.78 16.00
C ASP A 175 -32.37 5.62 15.80
N PHE A 176 -31.20 5.05 16.08
CA PHE A 176 -29.93 5.75 15.99
C PHE A 176 -28.93 5.00 15.11
N TYR A 177 -28.42 5.71 14.10
CA TYR A 177 -27.26 5.28 13.33
C TYR A 177 -26.27 6.44 13.21
N LEU A 178 -25.03 6.21 13.63
CA LEU A 178 -24.02 7.26 13.83
C LEU A 178 -23.76 8.08 12.56
N THR A 179 -23.65 7.44 11.41
CA THR A 179 -23.41 8.14 10.12
C THR A 179 -24.54 9.13 9.80
N SER A 180 -25.79 8.73 10.00
CA SER A 180 -26.96 9.60 9.78
C SER A 180 -27.07 10.69 10.84
N ALA A 181 -26.73 10.38 12.11
CA ALA A 181 -26.70 11.36 13.19
C ALA A 181 -25.67 12.47 12.92
N MET A 182 -24.50 12.11 12.40
CA MET A 182 -23.47 13.07 12.01
C MET A 182 -23.93 14.00 10.87
N ALA A 183 -24.59 13.48 9.83
CA ALA A 183 -25.15 14.33 8.78
C ALA A 183 -26.28 15.22 9.30
N ASN A 184 -27.13 14.72 10.21
CA ASN A 184 -28.15 15.54 10.87
C ASN A 184 -27.54 16.71 11.64
N ASP A 185 -26.42 16.49 12.33
CA ASP A 185 -25.69 17.54 13.04
C ASP A 185 -25.14 18.60 12.07
N VAL A 186 -24.52 18.17 10.96
CA VAL A 186 -24.03 19.11 9.93
C VAL A 186 -25.17 19.91 9.32
N VAL A 187 -26.26 19.25 8.90
CA VAL A 187 -27.43 19.94 8.32
C VAL A 187 -28.01 20.96 9.29
N ARG A 188 -28.13 20.61 10.58
CA ARG A 188 -28.57 21.56 11.62
C ARG A 188 -27.60 22.74 11.75
N ASN A 189 -26.30 22.47 11.83
CA ASN A 189 -25.27 23.50 11.98
C ASN A 189 -25.25 24.46 10.78
N LEU A 190 -25.44 23.94 9.56
CA LEU A 190 -25.53 24.73 8.32
C LEU A 190 -26.80 25.57 8.25
N ARG A 191 -27.96 25.04 8.69
CA ARG A 191 -29.20 25.84 8.84
C ARG A 191 -29.02 26.96 9.86
N ASP A 192 -28.41 26.66 10.99
CA ASP A 192 -28.09 27.67 12.01
C ASP A 192 -27.11 28.73 11.46
N HIS A 193 -26.12 28.30 10.67
CA HIS A 193 -25.21 29.19 9.96
C HIS A 193 -25.96 30.12 9.02
N GLN A 194 -26.82 29.59 8.15
CA GLN A 194 -27.65 30.39 7.24
C GLN A 194 -28.51 31.40 7.99
N ALA A 195 -29.12 31.00 9.10
CA ALA A 195 -30.03 31.85 9.86
C ALA A 195 -29.33 32.96 10.65
N LYS A 196 -28.12 32.71 11.16
CA LYS A 196 -27.46 33.57 12.16
C LYS A 196 -26.14 34.19 11.68
N HIS A 197 -25.52 33.62 10.64
CA HIS A 197 -24.14 33.89 10.25
C HIS A 197 -23.92 33.94 8.73
N SER A 198 -24.97 34.09 7.91
CA SER A 198 -24.88 34.04 6.44
C SER A 198 -23.93 35.05 5.79
N SER A 199 -23.50 36.09 6.51
CA SER A 199 -22.53 37.07 6.03
C SER A 199 -21.07 36.61 6.18
N LYS A 200 -20.83 35.45 6.79
CA LYS A 200 -19.52 34.86 7.04
C LYS A 200 -19.37 33.58 6.21
N PRO A 201 -18.17 33.25 5.71
CA PRO A 201 -17.90 31.92 5.15
C PRO A 201 -17.88 30.87 6.26
N PHE A 202 -18.17 29.60 5.92
CA PHE A 202 -18.02 28.48 6.84
C PHE A 202 -16.85 27.57 6.47
N PHE A 203 -16.21 26.99 7.48
CA PHE A 203 -15.33 25.82 7.37
C PHE A 203 -15.99 24.66 8.10
N GLN A 204 -16.55 23.70 7.37
CA GLN A 204 -17.17 22.50 7.92
C GLN A 204 -16.23 21.31 7.73
N TYR A 205 -15.70 20.78 8.83
CA TYR A 205 -14.97 19.52 8.87
C TYR A 205 -15.91 18.40 9.30
N LEU A 206 -16.31 17.57 8.34
CA LEU A 206 -17.16 16.40 8.54
C LEU A 206 -16.29 15.13 8.47
N ALA A 207 -15.91 14.61 9.63
CA ALA A 207 -14.99 13.50 9.74
C ALA A 207 -15.73 12.21 10.13
N PHE A 208 -16.28 11.51 9.14
CA PHE A 208 -16.98 10.25 9.34
C PHE A 208 -16.11 9.22 10.08
N THR A 209 -16.80 8.34 10.82
CA THR A 209 -16.22 7.08 11.30
C THR A 209 -16.35 5.97 10.26
N ALA A 210 -17.30 6.08 9.32
CA ALA A 210 -17.49 5.08 8.26
C ALA A 210 -16.35 5.12 7.23
N PRO A 211 -15.96 3.96 6.66
CA PRO A 211 -16.43 2.59 6.95
C PRO A 211 -15.64 1.82 8.02
N HIS A 212 -14.92 2.49 8.93
CA HIS A 212 -14.10 1.84 9.97
C HIS A 212 -14.92 0.85 10.82
N PHE A 213 -14.28 -0.24 11.25
CA PHE A 213 -14.89 -1.27 12.10
C PHE A 213 -15.37 -0.71 13.47
N PRO A 214 -16.32 -1.38 14.16
CA PRO A 214 -17.02 -2.59 13.75
C PRO A 214 -17.93 -2.36 12.53
N LEU A 215 -17.98 -3.35 11.64
CA LEU A 215 -18.80 -3.31 10.44
C LEU A 215 -20.28 -3.42 10.84
N HIS A 216 -20.96 -2.29 10.89
CA HIS A 216 -22.37 -2.16 11.24
C HIS A 216 -23.09 -1.47 10.09
N ALA A 217 -24.24 -1.98 9.67
CA ALA A 217 -25.00 -1.38 8.59
C ALA A 217 -26.50 -1.52 8.84
N LEU A 218 -27.28 -0.60 8.26
CA LEU A 218 -28.74 -0.65 8.32
C LEU A 218 -29.25 -1.81 7.43
N PRO A 219 -30.28 -2.56 7.86
CA PRO A 219 -30.79 -3.70 7.10
C PRO A 219 -31.12 -3.38 5.63
N GLU A 220 -31.73 -2.22 5.37
CA GLU A 220 -32.07 -1.77 4.02
C GLU A 220 -30.85 -1.54 3.13
N ASP A 221 -29.72 -1.11 3.70
CA ASP A 221 -28.48 -0.89 2.95
C ASP A 221 -27.76 -2.21 2.70
N ILE A 222 -27.85 -3.16 3.64
CA ILE A 222 -27.34 -4.53 3.48
C ILE A 222 -28.06 -5.23 2.31
N ASP A 223 -29.37 -5.04 2.21
CA ASP A 223 -30.20 -5.65 1.17
C ASP A 223 -29.79 -5.24 -0.25
N VAL A 224 -29.28 -4.01 -0.44
CA VAL A 224 -28.77 -3.54 -1.75
C VAL A 224 -27.64 -4.42 -2.29
N TYR A 225 -26.81 -4.97 -1.39
CA TYR A 225 -25.59 -5.71 -1.76
C TYR A 225 -25.72 -7.23 -1.55
N ARG A 226 -26.93 -7.71 -1.22
CA ARG A 226 -27.18 -9.12 -0.97
C ARG A 226 -26.76 -9.98 -2.17
N GLY A 227 -25.79 -10.88 -1.94
CA GLY A 227 -25.27 -11.81 -2.94
C GLY A 227 -24.27 -11.21 -3.94
N VAL A 228 -23.98 -9.90 -3.88
CA VAL A 228 -23.00 -9.26 -4.78
C VAL A 228 -21.60 -9.86 -4.59
N TYR A 229 -21.24 -10.15 -3.33
CA TYR A 229 -19.90 -10.57 -2.93
C TYR A 229 -19.72 -12.09 -2.83
N ASP A 230 -20.75 -12.88 -3.15
CA ASP A 230 -20.70 -14.36 -3.13
C ASP A 230 -19.70 -14.92 -4.17
N VAL A 231 -19.44 -14.13 -5.22
CA VAL A 231 -18.45 -14.46 -6.26
C VAL A 231 -17.00 -14.44 -5.75
N GLY A 232 -16.74 -13.77 -4.62
CA GLY A 232 -15.45 -13.76 -3.94
C GLY A 232 -14.49 -12.64 -4.30
N TRP A 233 -13.52 -12.42 -3.41
CA TRP A 233 -12.57 -11.31 -3.51
C TRP A 233 -11.69 -11.34 -4.77
N ASP A 234 -11.34 -12.53 -5.28
CA ASP A 234 -10.46 -12.63 -6.47
C ASP A 234 -11.18 -12.07 -7.71
N VAL A 235 -12.48 -12.38 -7.86
CA VAL A 235 -13.33 -11.91 -8.97
C VAL A 235 -13.66 -10.42 -8.83
N ILE A 236 -14.02 -9.95 -7.63
CA ILE A 236 -14.32 -8.52 -7.41
C ILE A 236 -13.08 -7.67 -7.64
N ARG A 237 -11.91 -8.12 -7.21
CA ARG A 237 -10.63 -7.44 -7.45
C ARG A 237 -10.33 -7.26 -8.93
N GLU A 238 -10.52 -8.31 -9.73
CA GLU A 238 -10.37 -8.23 -11.19
C GLU A 238 -11.35 -7.24 -11.81
N ARG A 239 -12.64 -7.29 -11.41
CA ARG A 239 -13.66 -6.35 -11.88
C ARG A 239 -13.32 -4.89 -11.56
N ARG A 240 -12.85 -4.62 -10.33
CA ARG A 240 -12.42 -3.27 -9.94
C ARG A 240 -11.25 -2.80 -10.79
N PHE A 241 -10.25 -3.66 -10.99
CA PHE A 241 -9.11 -3.31 -11.84
C PHE A 241 -9.53 -3.03 -13.30
N GLU A 242 -10.41 -3.84 -13.88
CA GLU A 242 -10.97 -3.60 -15.21
C GLU A 242 -11.74 -2.28 -15.31
N SER A 243 -12.57 -1.97 -14.30
CA SER A 243 -13.29 -0.70 -14.22
C SER A 243 -12.32 0.49 -14.12
N MET A 244 -11.26 0.37 -13.31
CA MET A 244 -10.20 1.38 -13.20
C MET A 244 -9.49 1.63 -14.54
N ARG A 245 -9.20 0.56 -15.30
CA ARG A 245 -8.62 0.68 -16.65
C ARG A 245 -9.57 1.40 -17.60
N LYS A 246 -10.87 1.09 -17.57
CA LYS A 246 -11.89 1.77 -18.39
C LYS A 246 -12.04 3.25 -18.03
N LEU A 247 -11.97 3.59 -16.74
CA LEU A 247 -11.98 4.97 -16.26
C LEU A 247 -10.68 5.73 -16.59
N GLY A 248 -9.62 5.01 -16.93
CA GLY A 248 -8.29 5.57 -17.12
C GLY A 248 -7.77 6.24 -15.85
N ILE A 249 -8.13 5.78 -14.65
CA ILE A 249 -7.73 6.45 -13.39
C ILE A 249 -6.27 6.22 -13.01
N LEU A 250 -5.57 5.28 -13.67
CA LEU A 250 -4.14 5.03 -13.51
C LEU A 250 -3.47 4.96 -14.89
N PRO A 251 -2.22 5.46 -15.05
CA PRO A 251 -1.49 5.30 -16.30
C PRO A 251 -1.15 3.83 -16.56
N GLU A 252 -1.46 3.32 -17.76
CA GLU A 252 -1.23 1.90 -18.11
C GLU A 252 0.24 1.49 -17.99
N ALA A 253 1.17 2.40 -18.31
CA ALA A 253 2.60 2.15 -18.16
C ALA A 253 3.04 1.95 -16.71
N ALA A 254 2.36 2.57 -15.75
CA ALA A 254 2.70 2.49 -14.33
C ALA A 254 1.98 1.32 -13.62
N VAL A 255 0.90 0.81 -14.21
CA VAL A 255 0.04 -0.23 -13.63
C VAL A 255 -0.52 -1.11 -14.76
N ASP A 256 0.24 -2.14 -15.13
CA ASP A 256 -0.16 -3.13 -16.15
C ASP A 256 -1.13 -4.20 -15.60
N SER A 257 -1.02 -4.47 -14.30
CA SER A 257 -1.69 -5.52 -13.56
C SER A 257 -1.86 -5.11 -12.10
N PRO A 258 -2.85 -5.64 -11.37
CA PRO A 258 -2.94 -5.38 -9.95
C PRO A 258 -1.79 -6.09 -9.21
N ALA A 259 -1.33 -5.53 -8.08
CA ALA A 259 -0.25 -6.11 -7.29
C ALA A 259 -0.50 -7.60 -7.00
N SER A 260 0.53 -8.43 -6.98
CA SER A 260 0.37 -9.81 -6.51
C SER A 260 -0.19 -9.82 -5.07
N VAL A 261 -1.12 -10.75 -4.81
CA VAL A 261 -1.71 -10.88 -3.47
C VAL A 261 -0.70 -11.56 -2.56
N GLU A 262 -0.30 -10.89 -1.47
CA GLU A 262 0.56 -11.45 -0.43
C GLU A 262 -0.25 -12.44 0.43
N ARG A 263 -0.43 -13.67 -0.07
CA ARG A 263 -1.29 -14.71 0.53
C ARG A 263 -0.91 -15.10 1.97
N GLU A 264 0.33 -14.84 2.37
CA GLU A 264 0.84 -15.11 3.71
C GLU A 264 0.77 -13.90 4.66
N LEU A 265 0.40 -12.71 4.16
CA LEU A 265 0.32 -11.51 4.97
C LEU A 265 -1.04 -11.44 5.68
N GLY A 266 -1.00 -11.43 7.01
CA GLY A 266 -2.18 -11.30 7.86
C GLY A 266 -2.44 -9.86 8.34
N PRO A 267 -3.28 -9.69 9.38
CA PRO A 267 -3.51 -8.37 9.98
C PRO A 267 -2.20 -7.79 10.57
N PRO A 268 -2.02 -6.45 10.59
CA PRO A 268 -0.80 -5.83 11.14
C PRO A 268 -0.63 -6.06 12.65
N TYR A 269 -1.74 -6.33 13.34
CA TYR A 269 -1.78 -6.65 14.76
C TYR A 269 -2.53 -7.96 14.94
N HIS A 270 -1.91 -8.90 15.63
CA HIS A 270 -2.48 -10.23 15.82
C HIS A 270 -3.13 -10.35 17.20
N PHE A 271 -4.41 -10.70 17.20
CA PHE A 271 -5.20 -10.94 18.41
C PHE A 271 -5.82 -12.35 18.33
N PRO A 272 -5.10 -13.41 18.75
CA PRO A 272 -5.57 -14.79 18.65
C PRO A 272 -6.95 -15.01 19.27
N GLU A 273 -7.23 -14.36 20.40
CA GLU A 273 -8.50 -14.45 21.12
C GLU A 273 -9.67 -13.90 20.28
N ALA A 274 -9.41 -12.92 19.42
CA ALA A 274 -10.43 -12.40 18.51
C ALA A 274 -10.88 -13.47 17.51
N PHE A 275 -9.98 -14.35 17.04
CA PHE A 275 -10.36 -15.44 16.14
C PHE A 275 -11.23 -16.48 16.81
N GLU A 276 -10.94 -16.82 18.06
CA GLU A 276 -11.78 -17.74 18.84
C GLU A 276 -13.19 -17.17 19.03
N ILE A 277 -13.30 -15.86 19.28
CA ILE A 277 -14.58 -15.16 19.45
C ILE A 277 -15.37 -15.06 18.13
N LEU A 278 -14.70 -14.76 17.01
CA LEU A 278 -15.33 -14.56 15.70
C LEU A 278 -15.73 -15.88 15.01
N GLY A 279 -15.13 -16.99 15.44
CA GLY A 279 -15.48 -18.34 14.99
C GLY A 279 -14.84 -18.76 13.65
N GLU A 280 -15.18 -19.97 13.21
CA GLU A 280 -14.52 -20.68 12.09
C GLU A 280 -14.70 -20.03 10.70
N GLY A 281 -15.64 -19.09 10.57
CA GLY A 281 -15.85 -18.34 9.33
C GLY A 281 -14.80 -17.25 9.09
N GLU A 282 -14.09 -16.82 10.14
CA GLU A 282 -13.04 -15.81 10.04
C GLU A 282 -11.75 -16.39 9.47
N VAL A 283 -11.03 -15.60 8.68
CA VAL A 283 -9.74 -15.98 8.09
C VAL A 283 -8.72 -14.88 8.28
N ASN A 284 -7.53 -15.27 8.76
CA ASN A 284 -6.46 -14.34 9.10
C ASN A 284 -5.55 -13.97 7.92
N LYS A 285 -5.81 -14.51 6.73
CA LYS A 285 -4.98 -14.38 5.53
C LYS A 285 -5.86 -14.32 4.28
N PRO A 286 -5.42 -13.64 3.21
CA PRO A 286 -6.17 -13.52 1.98
C PRO A 286 -5.99 -14.77 1.11
N ILE A 287 -6.34 -15.96 1.59
CA ILE A 287 -6.18 -17.22 0.83
C ILE A 287 -7.02 -17.23 -0.47
N PRO A 288 -6.70 -18.03 -1.50
CA PRO A 288 -7.52 -18.08 -2.70
C PRO A 288 -8.98 -18.40 -2.38
N TRP A 289 -9.94 -17.66 -2.96
CA TRP A 289 -11.36 -17.79 -2.62
C TRP A 289 -11.90 -19.22 -2.81
N SER A 290 -11.37 -19.92 -3.81
CA SER A 290 -11.71 -21.32 -4.11
C SER A 290 -11.27 -22.31 -3.04
N GLN A 291 -10.30 -21.95 -2.17
CA GLN A 291 -9.80 -22.78 -1.09
C GLN A 291 -10.54 -22.57 0.24
N LEU A 292 -11.37 -21.52 0.34
CA LEU A 292 -12.20 -21.30 1.53
C LEU A 292 -13.23 -22.42 1.69
N THR A 293 -13.64 -22.70 2.93
CA THR A 293 -14.84 -23.50 3.18
C THR A 293 -16.10 -22.71 2.80
N GLU A 294 -17.25 -23.39 2.71
CA GLU A 294 -18.53 -22.71 2.46
C GLU A 294 -18.92 -21.76 3.61
N SER A 295 -18.62 -22.12 4.87
CA SER A 295 -18.86 -21.24 6.01
C SER A 295 -17.99 -19.98 5.94
N GLN A 296 -16.70 -20.13 5.60
CA GLN A 296 -15.80 -19.01 5.40
C GLN A 296 -16.23 -18.11 4.23
N ARG A 297 -16.58 -18.66 3.06
CA ARG A 297 -17.06 -17.85 1.93
C ARG A 297 -18.28 -17.00 2.31
N ARG A 298 -19.29 -17.59 2.96
CA ARG A 298 -20.49 -16.86 3.39
C ARG A 298 -20.18 -15.77 4.42
N PHE A 299 -19.33 -16.09 5.40
CA PHE A 299 -18.93 -15.12 6.42
C PHE A 299 -18.14 -13.94 5.82
N GLN A 300 -17.15 -14.23 4.96
CA GLN A 300 -16.36 -13.19 4.30
C GLN A 300 -17.21 -12.36 3.33
N ALA A 301 -18.11 -12.96 2.54
CA ALA A 301 -19.01 -12.21 1.66
C ALA A 301 -19.94 -11.28 2.47
N THR A 302 -20.40 -11.73 3.64
CA THR A 302 -21.20 -10.91 4.56
C THR A 302 -20.41 -9.68 5.02
N LYS A 303 -19.15 -9.84 5.43
CA LYS A 303 -18.30 -8.72 5.86
C LYS A 303 -18.15 -7.64 4.77
N MET A 304 -17.93 -8.05 3.52
CA MET A 304 -17.85 -7.09 2.42
C MET A 304 -19.20 -6.43 2.10
N THR A 305 -20.31 -7.17 2.23
CA THR A 305 -21.67 -6.63 2.10
C THR A 305 -21.90 -5.50 3.12
N LEU A 306 -21.48 -5.71 4.37
CA LEU A 306 -21.59 -4.70 5.44
C LEU A 306 -20.72 -3.47 5.14
N HIS A 307 -19.47 -3.66 4.73
CA HIS A 307 -18.56 -2.57 4.34
C HIS A 307 -19.15 -1.72 3.21
N ALA A 308 -19.67 -2.38 2.16
CA ALA A 308 -20.33 -1.70 1.05
C ALA A 308 -21.58 -0.93 1.48
N ALA A 309 -22.42 -1.51 2.35
CA ALA A 309 -23.59 -0.86 2.91
C ALA A 309 -23.23 0.37 3.76
N MET A 310 -22.13 0.33 4.53
CA MET A 310 -21.64 1.47 5.29
C MET A 310 -21.22 2.64 4.40
N ILE A 311 -20.50 2.35 3.30
CA ILE A 311 -20.08 3.36 2.32
C ILE A 311 -21.29 3.92 1.57
N HIS A 312 -22.23 3.06 1.17
CA HIS A 312 -23.49 3.46 0.54
C HIS A 312 -24.25 4.45 1.43
N ARG A 313 -24.43 4.13 2.72
CA ARG A 313 -25.10 5.03 3.67
C ARG A 313 -24.33 6.33 3.84
N MET A 314 -23.00 6.28 3.93
CA MET A 314 -22.19 7.50 3.98
C MET A 314 -22.43 8.40 2.77
N ASP A 315 -22.50 7.84 1.56
CA ASP A 315 -22.78 8.61 0.34
C ASP A 315 -24.19 9.24 0.33
N ILE A 316 -25.22 8.49 0.74
CA ILE A 316 -26.59 9.03 0.92
C ILE A 316 -26.58 10.24 1.85
N GLU A 317 -25.91 10.11 3.00
CA GLU A 317 -25.85 11.15 4.02
C GLU A 317 -25.01 12.36 3.58
N ILE A 318 -23.97 12.14 2.77
CA ILE A 318 -23.24 13.20 2.07
C ILE A 318 -24.16 13.96 1.11
N GLY A 319 -25.02 13.25 0.36
CA GLY A 319 -26.03 13.85 -0.51
C GLY A 319 -26.95 14.82 0.24
N ARG A 320 -27.43 14.44 1.43
CA ARG A 320 -28.24 15.33 2.29
C ARG A 320 -27.50 16.59 2.74
N VAL A 321 -26.20 16.49 3.02
CA VAL A 321 -25.37 17.65 3.33
C VAL A 321 -25.22 18.56 2.10
N PHE A 322 -24.99 17.98 0.92
CA PHE A 322 -24.92 18.73 -0.34
C PHE A 322 -26.23 19.47 -0.64
N ASP A 323 -27.37 18.80 -0.45
CA ASP A 323 -28.69 19.42 -0.62
C ASP A 323 -28.87 20.61 0.33
N GLN A 324 -28.44 20.50 1.58
CA GLN A 324 -28.49 21.63 2.50
C GLN A 324 -27.62 22.80 2.04
N VAL A 325 -26.42 22.55 1.50
CA VAL A 325 -25.56 23.62 0.94
C VAL A 325 -26.21 24.28 -0.29
N ARG A 326 -26.91 23.50 -1.13
CA ARG A 326 -27.70 24.03 -2.26
C ARG A 326 -28.90 24.86 -1.79
N GLU A 327 -29.64 24.39 -0.79
CA GLU A 327 -30.75 25.15 -0.17
C GLU A 327 -30.30 26.49 0.41
N MET A 328 -29.05 26.59 0.85
CA MET A 328 -28.46 27.84 1.32
C MET A 328 -28.10 28.81 0.19
N GLY A 329 -28.16 28.38 -1.07
CA GLY A 329 -27.62 29.12 -2.21
C GLY A 329 -26.09 29.25 -2.17
N ALA A 330 -25.41 28.35 -1.44
CA ALA A 330 -23.97 28.42 -1.19
C ALA A 330 -23.16 27.43 -2.05
N TRP A 331 -23.83 26.54 -2.78
CA TRP A 331 -23.20 25.44 -3.54
C TRP A 331 -22.10 25.92 -4.49
N ASP A 332 -22.39 26.95 -5.27
CA ASP A 332 -21.51 27.42 -6.33
C ASP A 332 -20.17 27.94 -5.79
N ASN A 333 -20.23 28.66 -4.65
CA ASN A 333 -19.07 29.18 -3.92
C ASN A 333 -18.69 28.30 -2.71
N THR A 334 -18.82 26.97 -2.82
CA THR A 334 -18.31 26.02 -1.81
C THR A 334 -17.23 25.13 -2.41
N LEU A 335 -16.04 25.18 -1.84
CA LEU A 335 -14.97 24.21 -2.08
C LEU A 335 -15.25 22.93 -1.29
N ILE A 336 -15.51 21.85 -1.99
CA ILE A 336 -15.76 20.52 -1.44
C ILE A 336 -14.52 19.66 -1.64
N LEU A 337 -13.99 19.14 -0.54
CA LEU A 337 -12.87 18.22 -0.51
C LEU A 337 -13.33 16.90 0.11
N PHE A 338 -13.18 15.77 -0.60
CA PHE A 338 -13.42 14.44 -0.04
C PHE A 338 -12.15 13.60 -0.09
N LEU A 339 -11.80 12.95 1.02
CA LEU A 339 -10.67 12.02 1.10
C LEU A 339 -10.91 10.89 2.12
N SER A 340 -10.07 9.86 2.08
CA SER A 340 -9.92 8.86 3.15
C SER A 340 -8.63 9.11 3.95
N ASP A 341 -8.61 8.76 5.24
CA ASP A 341 -7.46 9.02 6.11
C ASP A 341 -6.30 8.01 5.98
N ASN A 342 -6.59 6.82 5.46
CA ASN A 342 -5.62 5.78 5.12
C ASN A 342 -6.27 4.73 4.20
N GLY A 343 -5.46 3.82 3.64
CA GLY A 343 -5.99 2.66 2.93
C GLY A 343 -6.90 1.78 3.80
N ALA A 344 -7.63 0.85 3.17
CA ALA A 344 -8.53 -0.05 3.85
C ALA A 344 -7.80 -0.90 4.91
N SER A 345 -8.48 -1.17 6.02
CA SER A 345 -7.90 -1.89 7.16
C SER A 345 -7.96 -3.40 7.00
N ALA A 346 -6.81 -4.05 7.17
CA ALA A 346 -6.68 -5.51 7.26
C ALA A 346 -6.84 -6.04 8.69
N GLU A 347 -7.03 -5.16 9.67
CA GLU A 347 -7.07 -5.52 11.09
C GLU A 347 -8.22 -6.50 11.39
N ILE A 348 -7.99 -7.40 12.36
CA ILE A 348 -9.01 -8.31 12.91
C ILE A 348 -8.90 -8.22 14.43
N MET A 349 -9.97 -7.76 15.08
CA MET A 349 -10.00 -7.61 16.53
C MET A 349 -11.43 -7.49 17.06
N VAL A 350 -11.58 -7.71 18.36
CA VAL A 350 -12.81 -7.42 19.11
C VAL A 350 -12.43 -6.49 20.27
N ARG A 351 -13.15 -5.37 20.43
CA ARG A 351 -12.87 -4.37 21.48
C ARG A 351 -14.08 -4.15 22.39
N GLY A 352 -13.81 -3.59 23.56
CA GLY A 352 -14.84 -3.03 24.44
C GLY A 352 -15.87 -4.06 24.89
N ASP A 353 -17.11 -3.79 24.55
CA ASP A 353 -18.31 -4.57 24.89
C ASP A 353 -18.43 -5.92 24.16
N GLY A 354 -17.45 -6.29 23.32
CA GLY A 354 -17.28 -7.64 22.82
C GLY A 354 -18.01 -7.93 21.50
N HIS A 355 -18.19 -9.21 21.19
CA HIS A 355 -18.94 -9.68 20.03
C HIS A 355 -19.92 -10.75 20.51
N ASP A 356 -21.21 -10.59 20.21
CA ASP A 356 -22.16 -11.69 20.38
C ASP A 356 -22.12 -12.59 19.14
N PRO A 357 -21.61 -13.83 19.24
CA PRO A 357 -21.53 -14.74 18.09
C PRO A 357 -22.90 -15.21 17.58
N ASN A 358 -23.98 -14.99 18.35
CA ASN A 358 -25.35 -15.32 17.95
C ASN A 358 -26.10 -14.12 17.34
N ALA A 359 -25.52 -12.93 17.35
CA ALA A 359 -26.14 -11.76 16.78
C ALA A 359 -26.09 -11.76 15.26
N SER A 360 -27.08 -11.13 14.64
CA SER A 360 -27.06 -10.87 13.21
C SER A 360 -25.80 -10.05 12.84
N PRO A 361 -24.98 -10.49 11.87
CA PRO A 361 -23.85 -9.71 11.37
C PRO A 361 -24.29 -8.32 10.93
N GLY A 362 -23.54 -7.30 11.31
CA GLY A 362 -23.88 -5.91 10.98
C GLY A 362 -24.77 -5.21 11.99
N SER A 363 -25.34 -5.93 12.97
CA SER A 363 -26.09 -5.31 14.07
C SER A 363 -25.17 -4.71 15.13
N GLY A 364 -25.72 -3.87 16.00
CA GLY A 364 -24.99 -3.27 17.13
C GLY A 364 -24.31 -4.29 18.05
N HIS A 365 -24.82 -5.52 18.12
CA HIS A 365 -24.27 -6.61 18.94
C HIS A 365 -23.07 -7.35 18.30
N SER A 366 -22.83 -7.15 17.01
CA SER A 366 -21.73 -7.82 16.27
C SER A 366 -20.45 -6.98 16.28
N TYR A 367 -19.23 -7.54 16.33
CA TYR A 367 -18.00 -6.75 16.20
C TYR A 367 -17.13 -7.38 15.12
N LEU A 368 -17.35 -6.99 13.87
CA LEU A 368 -16.63 -7.53 12.72
C LEU A 368 -15.66 -6.48 12.16
N CYS A 369 -14.47 -6.89 11.73
CA CYS A 369 -13.50 -6.05 11.02
C CYS A 369 -13.33 -6.57 9.59
N LEU A 370 -12.98 -5.75 8.60
CA LEU A 370 -12.92 -6.17 7.19
C LEU A 370 -11.96 -7.34 6.91
N GLY A 371 -10.76 -7.32 7.49
CA GLY A 371 -9.75 -8.37 7.33
C GLY A 371 -8.96 -8.31 6.01
N PRO A 372 -7.88 -9.11 5.88
CA PRO A 372 -6.86 -8.95 4.84
C PRO A 372 -7.34 -9.31 3.42
N GLY A 373 -8.29 -10.25 3.29
CA GLY A 373 -8.86 -10.63 2.01
C GLY A 373 -9.53 -9.45 1.30
N TRP A 374 -10.54 -8.88 1.95
CA TRP A 374 -11.29 -7.76 1.39
C TRP A 374 -10.54 -6.43 1.43
N SER A 375 -9.66 -6.18 2.40
CA SER A 375 -8.80 -4.99 2.36
C SER A 375 -7.88 -4.97 1.13
N THR A 376 -7.38 -6.14 0.70
CA THR A 376 -6.61 -6.29 -0.56
C THR A 376 -7.46 -5.88 -1.77
N VAL A 377 -8.74 -6.22 -1.79
CA VAL A 377 -9.67 -5.81 -2.85
C VAL A 377 -9.90 -4.30 -2.79
N CYS A 378 -10.16 -3.76 -1.61
CA CYS A 378 -10.46 -2.33 -1.43
C CYS A 378 -9.29 -1.44 -1.84
N ASN A 379 -8.06 -1.89 -1.63
CA ASN A 379 -6.85 -1.15 -2.00
C ASN A 379 -6.34 -1.43 -3.41
N THR A 380 -7.09 -2.16 -4.24
CA THR A 380 -6.74 -2.42 -5.64
C THR A 380 -6.39 -1.12 -6.37
N PRO A 381 -5.30 -1.11 -7.16
CA PRO A 381 -4.40 -2.21 -7.49
C PRO A 381 -3.20 -2.37 -6.54
N PHE A 382 -3.14 -1.60 -5.46
CA PHE A 382 -1.92 -1.39 -4.70
C PHE A 382 -1.63 -2.48 -3.67
N ARG A 383 -0.35 -2.55 -3.30
CA ARG A 383 0.20 -3.51 -2.34
C ARG A 383 -0.03 -3.05 -0.90
N ARG A 384 -0.42 -3.98 -0.03
CA ARG A 384 -0.68 -3.82 1.41
C ARG A 384 -1.80 -2.82 1.75
N HIS A 385 -1.85 -2.40 3.01
CA HIS A 385 -3.03 -1.88 3.68
C HIS A 385 -2.66 -0.76 4.67
N LYS A 386 -3.66 -0.24 5.39
CA LYS A 386 -3.48 0.59 6.59
C LYS A 386 -2.34 0.07 7.47
N THR A 387 -1.58 0.99 8.08
CA THR A 387 -0.34 0.78 8.86
C THR A 387 0.94 0.71 8.01
N TRP A 388 0.92 0.11 6.83
CA TRP A 388 2.11 0.06 5.96
C TRP A 388 2.29 1.34 5.13
N THR A 389 3.53 1.66 4.80
CA THR A 389 3.92 2.81 3.96
C THR A 389 3.96 2.49 2.44
N HIS A 390 3.42 1.34 2.05
CA HIS A 390 3.21 0.93 0.66
C HIS A 390 1.99 1.66 0.08
N GLU A 391 1.87 1.76 -1.25
CA GLU A 391 0.79 2.49 -1.93
C GLU A 391 -0.60 2.09 -1.40
N GLY A 392 -0.84 0.83 -1.05
CA GLY A 392 -2.14 0.39 -0.54
C GLY A 392 -2.47 0.86 0.88
N GLY A 393 -1.48 1.34 1.64
CA GLY A 393 -1.69 2.00 2.94
C GLY A 393 -1.77 3.51 2.86
N ILE A 394 -1.02 4.13 1.94
CA ILE A 394 -0.83 5.60 1.89
C ILE A 394 -1.52 6.29 0.72
N ALA A 395 -1.93 5.61 -0.35
CA ALA A 395 -2.65 6.22 -1.47
C ALA A 395 -4.15 6.01 -1.32
N THR A 396 -4.92 7.09 -1.38
CA THR A 396 -6.38 7.07 -1.17
C THR A 396 -7.11 7.94 -2.18
N PRO A 397 -8.43 7.77 -2.37
CA PRO A 397 -9.22 8.65 -3.21
C PRO A 397 -9.17 10.07 -2.67
N PHE A 398 -9.04 11.04 -3.58
CA PHE A 398 -9.25 12.45 -3.30
C PHE A 398 -10.08 13.10 -4.40
N LEU A 399 -11.14 13.79 -4.00
CA LEU A 399 -12.04 14.53 -4.86
C LEU A 399 -12.02 16.01 -4.48
N LEU A 400 -12.02 16.87 -5.48
CA LEU A 400 -12.18 18.32 -5.32
C LEU A 400 -13.31 18.78 -6.23
N SER A 401 -14.31 19.45 -5.67
CA SER A 401 -15.35 20.13 -6.46
C SER A 401 -15.51 21.55 -5.97
N TRP A 402 -15.55 22.49 -6.89
CA TRP A 402 -15.84 23.90 -6.62
C TRP A 402 -16.55 24.45 -7.85
N PRO A 403 -17.90 24.44 -7.88
CA PRO A 403 -18.65 24.64 -9.13
C PRO A 403 -18.34 25.96 -9.84
N ASP A 404 -18.11 27.06 -9.10
CA ASP A 404 -17.75 28.35 -9.70
C ASP A 404 -16.33 28.41 -10.29
N GLN A 405 -15.43 27.56 -9.82
CA GLN A 405 -14.00 27.68 -10.15
C GLN A 405 -13.47 26.54 -11.00
N VAL A 406 -14.00 25.32 -10.89
CA VAL A 406 -13.54 24.19 -11.69
C VAL A 406 -14.08 24.30 -13.11
N GLN A 407 -13.21 24.67 -14.06
CA GLN A 407 -13.57 24.78 -15.47
C GLN A 407 -13.50 23.46 -16.23
N SER A 408 -12.93 22.43 -15.60
CA SER A 408 -12.51 21.18 -16.25
C SER A 408 -13.06 19.95 -15.53
N GLY A 409 -14.37 19.97 -15.27
CA GLY A 409 -15.08 18.89 -14.60
C GLY A 409 -14.82 17.51 -15.21
N GLY A 410 -14.70 16.50 -14.35
CA GLY A 410 -14.51 15.10 -14.71
C GLY A 410 -13.06 14.71 -14.96
N GLN A 411 -12.13 15.67 -14.97
CA GLN A 411 -10.72 15.39 -15.24
C GLN A 411 -10.00 14.70 -14.08
N ILE A 412 -8.95 13.98 -14.44
CA ILE A 412 -8.05 13.32 -13.49
C ILE A 412 -6.75 14.13 -13.38
N ARG A 413 -6.41 14.55 -12.17
CA ARG A 413 -5.12 15.13 -11.82
C ARG A 413 -4.11 14.01 -11.53
N ARG A 414 -2.94 14.16 -12.14
CA ARG A 414 -1.82 13.20 -12.08
C ARG A 414 -0.70 13.65 -11.16
N GLY A 415 -0.73 14.92 -10.73
CA GLY A 415 0.21 15.46 -9.76
C GLY A 415 0.26 14.64 -8.48
N VAL A 416 1.41 14.67 -7.83
CA VAL A 416 1.68 13.97 -6.57
C VAL A 416 1.34 14.89 -5.42
N HIS A 417 0.31 14.54 -4.65
CA HIS A 417 -0.21 15.33 -3.54
C HIS A 417 -0.19 14.56 -2.24
N HIS A 418 -0.09 15.26 -1.12
CA HIS A 418 -0.13 14.68 0.22
C HIS A 418 -1.05 15.51 1.11
N VAL A 419 -1.61 14.94 2.18
CA VAL A 419 -2.51 15.65 3.11
C VAL A 419 -1.94 16.94 3.72
N ILE A 420 -0.60 17.07 3.75
CA ILE A 420 0.08 18.30 4.16
C ILE A 420 -0.16 19.49 3.22
N ASP A 421 -0.64 19.24 2.00
CA ASP A 421 -0.92 20.26 0.98
C ASP A 421 -2.26 20.95 1.18
N VAL A 422 -3.15 20.37 1.98
CA VAL A 422 -4.50 20.89 2.16
C VAL A 422 -4.45 22.24 2.83
N VAL A 423 -3.68 22.40 3.91
CA VAL A 423 -3.54 23.68 4.62
C VAL A 423 -2.98 24.79 3.72
N PRO A 424 -1.80 24.67 3.07
CA PRO A 424 -1.32 25.72 2.19
C PRO A 424 -2.28 26.03 1.04
N THR A 425 -3.03 25.03 0.55
CA THR A 425 -4.09 25.25 -0.46
C THR A 425 -5.24 26.08 0.08
N LEU A 426 -5.78 25.74 1.26
CA LEU A 426 -6.88 26.48 1.88
C LEU A 426 -6.48 27.93 2.21
N LEU A 427 -5.26 28.13 2.71
CA LEU A 427 -4.74 29.47 3.00
C LEU A 427 -4.56 30.31 1.74
N SER A 428 -4.01 29.70 0.68
CA SER A 428 -3.88 30.34 -0.64
C SER A 428 -5.24 30.76 -1.20
N ILE A 429 -6.27 29.92 -1.08
CA ILE A 429 -7.62 30.20 -1.57
C ILE A 429 -8.32 31.26 -0.71
N ALA A 430 -8.13 31.22 0.61
CA ALA A 430 -8.69 32.20 1.54
C ALA A 430 -7.94 33.54 1.55
N GLY A 431 -6.80 33.65 0.87
CA GLY A 431 -5.95 34.85 0.88
C GLY A 431 -5.28 35.11 2.24
N VAL A 432 -5.06 34.06 3.04
CA VAL A 432 -4.45 34.15 4.37
C VAL A 432 -2.96 33.83 4.28
N PRO A 433 -2.05 34.77 4.61
CA PRO A 433 -0.63 34.46 4.70
C PRO A 433 -0.32 33.66 5.97
N MET A 434 0.65 32.75 5.89
CA MET A 434 1.22 32.12 7.09
C MET A 434 2.01 33.14 7.92
N ASP A 435 1.96 33.01 9.24
CA ASP A 435 2.78 33.81 10.16
C ASP A 435 4.28 33.49 9.92
N PRO A 436 5.13 34.47 9.59
CA PRO A 436 6.57 34.26 9.41
C PRO A 436 7.32 33.69 10.62
N GLN A 437 6.73 33.72 11.82
CA GLN A 437 7.28 33.12 13.04
C GLN A 437 7.03 31.62 13.14
N THR A 438 6.08 31.09 12.37
CA THR A 438 5.86 29.65 12.30
C THR A 438 6.87 28.99 11.36
N PRO A 439 7.25 27.72 11.60
CA PRO A 439 8.08 26.98 10.66
C PRO A 439 7.48 26.99 9.24
N PRO A 440 8.27 26.90 8.17
CA PRO A 440 7.72 26.78 6.83
C PRO A 440 6.88 25.51 6.68
N LEU A 441 5.72 25.63 6.01
CA LEU A 441 4.90 24.47 5.65
C LEU A 441 5.69 23.55 4.70
N PRO A 442 5.77 22.23 4.99
CA PRO A 442 6.39 21.26 4.08
C PRO A 442 5.51 20.91 2.86
N GLY A 443 4.21 21.24 2.93
CA GLY A 443 3.27 21.03 1.84
C GLY A 443 3.28 22.17 0.81
N GLU A 444 2.76 21.88 -0.37
CA GLU A 444 2.65 22.82 -1.47
C GLU A 444 1.18 23.05 -1.83
N SER A 445 0.80 24.31 -2.07
CA SER A 445 -0.56 24.62 -2.52
C SER A 445 -0.81 24.06 -3.91
N PHE A 446 -1.88 23.30 -4.08
CA PHE A 446 -2.34 22.83 -5.39
C PHE A 446 -3.47 23.68 -5.97
N ALA A 447 -3.73 24.88 -5.42
CA ALA A 447 -4.78 25.79 -5.92
C ALA A 447 -4.63 26.09 -7.43
N ASN A 448 -3.38 26.26 -7.91
CA ASN A 448 -3.12 26.49 -9.33
C ASN A 448 -3.51 25.30 -10.22
N GLN A 449 -3.49 24.08 -9.69
CA GLN A 449 -3.86 22.86 -10.41
C GLN A 449 -5.38 22.65 -10.53
N ILE A 450 -6.21 23.54 -9.96
CA ILE A 450 -7.66 23.51 -10.15
C ILE A 450 -8.00 23.67 -11.63
N ASN A 451 -7.40 24.66 -12.31
CA ASN A 451 -7.67 24.95 -13.72
C ASN A 451 -6.47 24.76 -14.65
N GLN A 452 -5.31 24.37 -14.12
CA GLN A 452 -4.13 24.06 -14.92
C GLN A 452 -3.85 22.56 -14.89
N ALA A 453 -3.31 22.02 -15.98
CA ALA A 453 -2.82 20.66 -16.00
C ALA A 453 -1.75 20.49 -14.92
N SER A 454 -1.75 19.33 -14.23
CA SER A 454 -0.77 19.04 -13.18
C SER A 454 0.64 19.20 -13.73
N VAL A 455 1.44 20.05 -13.09
CA VAL A 455 2.89 20.09 -13.30
C VAL A 455 3.50 19.04 -12.37
N THR A 456 4.14 18.04 -12.95
CA THR A 456 4.88 16.99 -12.24
C THR A 456 6.29 17.48 -11.95
N ASP A 457 6.42 18.48 -11.08
CA ASP A 457 7.74 18.78 -10.52
C ASP A 457 8.20 17.61 -9.64
N ALA A 458 9.51 17.36 -9.65
CA ALA A 458 10.09 16.27 -8.85
C ALA A 458 9.89 16.58 -7.36
N ARG A 459 8.93 15.89 -6.74
CA ARG A 459 8.56 16.11 -5.35
C ARG A 459 9.23 15.11 -4.42
N THR A 460 9.63 15.57 -3.24
CA THR A 460 10.08 14.70 -2.14
C THR A 460 8.98 14.54 -1.09
N LEU A 461 8.58 13.31 -0.81
CA LEU A 461 7.63 12.96 0.25
C LEU A 461 8.22 11.89 1.16
N TRP A 462 7.89 11.96 2.44
CA TRP A 462 8.49 11.13 3.48
C TRP A 462 7.44 10.48 4.38
N TRP A 463 7.69 9.25 4.81
CA TRP A 463 6.83 8.50 5.71
C TRP A 463 7.63 7.77 6.78
N PHE A 464 7.06 7.76 7.98
CA PHE A 464 7.48 6.91 9.09
C PHE A 464 6.30 6.62 10.01
N HIS A 465 5.80 5.40 10.03
CA HIS A 465 4.70 5.03 10.89
C HIS A 465 4.90 3.62 11.43
N ASP A 466 4.79 3.43 12.74
CA ASP A 466 4.95 2.11 13.40
C ASP A 466 6.23 1.36 12.92
N ALA A 467 7.32 2.11 12.80
CA ALA A 467 8.62 1.69 12.25
C ALA A 467 8.66 1.28 10.76
N HIS A 468 7.54 1.32 10.04
CA HIS A 468 7.52 1.29 8.57
C HIS A 468 8.02 2.62 8.02
N ARG A 469 8.90 2.57 7.02
CA ARG A 469 9.57 3.74 6.44
C ARG A 469 9.29 3.82 4.95
N ALA A 470 9.15 5.03 4.42
CA ALA A 470 9.23 5.24 2.98
C ALA A 470 9.74 6.64 2.67
N ILE A 471 10.34 6.78 1.50
CA ILE A 471 10.61 8.08 0.87
C ILE A 471 10.32 7.98 -0.61
N ARG A 472 9.72 9.02 -1.18
CA ARG A 472 9.53 9.19 -2.61
C ARG A 472 10.26 10.46 -3.05
N VAL A 473 11.09 10.36 -4.09
CA VAL A 473 11.78 11.50 -4.73
C VAL A 473 11.51 11.43 -6.23
N GLY A 474 10.62 12.29 -6.72
CA GLY A 474 10.06 12.19 -8.07
C GLY A 474 9.28 10.89 -8.21
N ASP A 475 9.62 10.07 -9.21
CA ASP A 475 8.98 8.76 -9.42
C ASP A 475 9.64 7.61 -8.65
N TRP A 476 10.79 7.85 -8.00
CA TRP A 476 11.48 6.81 -7.25
C TRP A 476 10.98 6.74 -5.83
N LYS A 477 10.63 5.53 -5.36
CA LYS A 477 10.21 5.27 -3.99
C LYS A 477 11.07 4.18 -3.36
N ALA A 478 11.66 4.47 -2.21
CA ALA A 478 12.24 3.46 -1.33
C ALA A 478 11.26 3.21 -0.19
N VAL A 479 11.02 1.95 0.16
CA VAL A 479 10.11 1.55 1.23
C VAL A 479 10.67 0.38 2.02
N ALA A 480 10.52 0.40 3.33
CA ALA A 480 10.95 -0.67 4.22
C ALA A 480 9.88 -0.92 5.27
N PRO A 481 9.28 -2.12 5.30
CA PRO A 481 8.48 -2.52 6.45
C PRO A 481 9.32 -2.54 7.73
N LYS A 482 8.65 -2.50 8.89
CA LYS A 482 9.30 -2.71 10.18
C LYS A 482 10.12 -4.01 10.15
N ASP A 483 11.36 -3.94 10.58
CA ASP A 483 12.33 -5.04 10.67
C ASP A 483 12.65 -5.77 9.34
N GLU A 484 12.30 -5.16 8.20
CA GLU A 484 12.58 -5.67 6.85
C GLU A 484 13.58 -4.75 6.11
N PRO A 485 14.34 -5.29 5.13
CA PRO A 485 15.25 -4.49 4.31
C PRO A 485 14.49 -3.46 3.47
N TRP A 486 15.22 -2.45 2.98
CA TRP A 486 14.70 -1.50 2.01
C TRP A 486 14.50 -2.15 0.64
N GLU A 487 13.34 -1.89 0.06
CA GLU A 487 12.97 -2.15 -1.33
C GLU A 487 13.03 -0.82 -2.11
N LEU A 488 13.22 -0.86 -3.43
CA LEU A 488 13.24 0.30 -4.31
C LEU A 488 12.33 0.09 -5.53
N TYR A 489 11.50 1.09 -5.86
CA TYR A 489 10.58 1.04 -6.98
C TYR A 489 10.65 2.32 -7.83
N ASP A 490 10.46 2.17 -9.14
CA ASP A 490 10.19 3.27 -10.07
C ASP A 490 8.67 3.32 -10.32
N LEU A 491 7.97 4.22 -9.65
CA LEU A 491 6.51 4.34 -9.69
C LEU A 491 5.98 4.82 -11.06
N SER A 492 6.84 5.30 -11.96
CA SER A 492 6.43 5.60 -13.34
C SER A 492 6.19 4.33 -14.16
N GLN A 493 6.80 3.21 -13.77
CA GLN A 493 6.72 1.90 -14.42
C GLN A 493 6.03 0.84 -13.55
N ASP A 494 6.13 0.97 -12.22
CA ASP A 494 5.59 0.00 -11.26
C ASP A 494 5.08 0.72 -10.01
N ARG A 495 3.89 1.32 -10.13
CA ARG A 495 3.16 1.87 -8.98
C ARG A 495 2.52 0.78 -8.11
N THR A 496 2.62 -0.49 -8.51
CA THR A 496 2.13 -1.63 -7.71
C THR A 496 3.16 -2.20 -6.76
N GLU A 497 4.40 -1.70 -6.79
CA GLU A 497 5.49 -2.08 -5.89
C GLU A 497 5.76 -3.60 -5.92
N GLN A 498 5.93 -4.15 -7.12
CA GLN A 498 6.11 -5.58 -7.38
C GLN A 498 7.55 -5.95 -7.76
N VAL A 499 8.28 -5.07 -8.42
CA VAL A 499 9.64 -5.34 -8.91
C VAL A 499 10.63 -4.52 -8.09
N ASP A 500 11.23 -5.16 -7.09
CA ASP A 500 12.27 -4.53 -6.26
C ASP A 500 13.56 -4.30 -7.06
N LEU A 501 13.91 -3.02 -7.22
CA LEU A 501 15.09 -2.53 -7.93
C LEU A 501 16.27 -2.24 -6.98
N ALA A 502 16.18 -2.61 -5.70
CA ALA A 502 17.21 -2.32 -4.70
C ALA A 502 18.60 -2.81 -5.10
N ILE A 503 18.71 -4.00 -5.71
CA ILE A 503 19.97 -4.52 -6.24
C ILE A 503 20.41 -3.78 -7.51
N PRO A 504 19.63 -3.81 -8.62
CA PRO A 504 20.10 -3.26 -9.90
C PRO A 504 20.30 -1.74 -9.86
N LYS A 505 19.76 -1.05 -8.86
CA LYS A 505 19.87 0.40 -8.66
C LYS A 505 20.32 0.74 -7.23
N ALA A 506 21.29 0.00 -6.69
CA ALA A 506 21.81 0.19 -5.33
C ALA A 506 22.22 1.64 -5.02
N ASP A 507 22.93 2.32 -5.92
CA ASP A 507 23.32 3.73 -5.73
C ASP A 507 22.11 4.66 -5.56
N LYS A 508 21.03 4.40 -6.30
CA LYS A 508 19.77 5.15 -6.19
C LYS A 508 19.08 4.87 -4.86
N LEU A 509 19.06 3.61 -4.43
CA LEU A 509 18.53 3.25 -3.12
C LEU A 509 19.30 3.93 -2.00
N THR A 510 20.63 3.89 -2.01
CA THR A 510 21.49 4.57 -1.03
C THR A 510 21.22 6.07 -0.99
N ALA A 511 21.07 6.73 -2.15
CA ALA A 511 20.73 8.14 -2.21
C ALA A 511 19.37 8.46 -1.56
N LEU A 512 18.35 7.63 -1.81
CA LEU A 512 17.03 7.80 -1.19
C LEU A 512 17.07 7.53 0.32
N ILE A 513 17.81 6.52 0.79
CA ILE A 513 17.97 6.26 2.23
C ILE A 513 18.62 7.44 2.93
N HIS A 514 19.70 8.01 2.37
CA HIS A 514 20.34 9.20 2.93
C HIS A 514 19.38 10.40 2.97
N GLU A 515 18.54 10.59 1.96
CA GLU A 515 17.53 11.65 1.98
C GLU A 515 16.46 11.40 3.05
N TRP A 516 16.03 10.14 3.24
CA TRP A 516 15.10 9.76 4.30
C TRP A 516 15.69 10.06 5.69
N GLU A 517 16.97 9.74 5.90
CA GLU A 517 17.70 10.04 7.15
C GLU A 517 17.85 11.56 7.37
N SER A 518 18.21 12.32 6.33
CA SER A 518 18.31 13.77 6.36
C SER A 518 16.99 14.43 6.78
N MET A 519 15.88 14.05 6.13
CA MET A 519 14.54 14.54 6.49
C MET A 519 14.16 14.15 7.92
N THR A 520 14.48 12.92 8.35
CA THR A 520 14.24 12.47 9.73
C THR A 520 14.98 13.34 10.73
N GLN A 521 16.25 13.67 10.47
CA GLN A 521 17.03 14.56 11.34
C GLN A 521 16.43 15.98 11.40
N GLN A 522 15.96 16.51 10.28
CA GLN A 522 15.30 17.82 10.23
C GLN A 522 13.99 17.83 11.04
N MET A 523 13.18 16.78 10.90
CA MET A 523 11.95 16.63 11.69
C MET A 523 12.26 16.49 13.18
N THR A 524 13.26 15.69 13.55
CA THR A 524 13.69 15.52 14.95
C THR A 524 14.19 16.82 15.54
N LYS A 525 14.96 17.61 14.78
CA LYS A 525 15.42 18.94 15.21
C LYS A 525 14.23 19.83 15.53
N LEU A 526 13.34 20.05 14.55
CA LEU A 526 12.17 20.91 14.72
C LEU A 526 11.27 20.44 15.87
N ALA A 527 10.98 19.14 15.93
CA ALA A 527 10.15 18.55 16.96
C ALA A 527 10.79 18.58 18.35
N SER A 528 12.06 18.98 18.50
CA SER A 528 12.76 19.08 19.78
C SER A 528 13.04 20.52 20.23
N GLU A 529 12.83 21.52 19.38
CA GLU A 529 13.28 22.91 19.62
C GLU A 529 12.69 23.55 20.90
N ASP A 530 11.42 23.28 21.23
CA ASP A 530 10.75 23.79 22.44
C ASP A 530 10.73 22.81 23.63
N LEU A 531 11.46 21.69 23.58
CA LEU A 531 11.53 20.71 24.67
C LEU A 531 12.69 20.99 25.64
N ASN A 532 12.47 20.70 26.93
CA ASN A 532 13.53 20.73 27.92
C ASN A 532 14.24 19.37 28.06
N VAL A 533 15.44 19.38 28.66
CA VAL A 533 16.30 18.19 28.84
C VAL A 533 15.57 17.03 29.53
N LYS A 534 14.76 17.30 30.56
CA LYS A 534 14.01 16.24 31.27
C LYS A 534 12.97 15.55 30.39
N GLN A 535 12.35 16.29 29.47
CA GLN A 535 11.38 15.72 28.53
C GLN A 535 12.07 14.81 27.50
N LEU A 536 13.26 15.18 27.05
CA LEU A 536 14.08 14.39 26.12
C LEU A 536 14.62 13.11 26.80
N GLU A 537 15.15 13.22 28.03
CA GLU A 537 15.63 12.07 28.82
C GLU A 537 14.51 11.05 29.10
N LYS A 538 13.30 11.53 29.42
CA LYS A 538 12.13 10.66 29.62
C LYS A 538 11.76 9.89 28.34
N ALA A 539 11.90 10.50 27.17
CA ALA A 539 11.61 9.86 25.90
C ALA A 539 12.61 8.73 25.58
N GLN A 540 13.88 8.90 25.97
CA GLN A 540 14.92 7.86 25.84
C GLN A 540 14.65 6.64 26.75
N GLY A 541 14.07 6.86 27.94
CA GLY A 541 13.70 5.77 28.88
C GLY A 541 12.41 5.02 28.53
N LEU A 542 11.49 5.61 27.76
CA LEU A 542 10.22 4.99 27.37
C LEU A 542 10.36 3.93 26.26
N ALA A 543 11.53 3.83 25.61
CA ALA A 543 11.82 2.82 24.59
C ALA A 543 11.65 1.37 25.11
N HIS A 544 11.79 1.14 26.42
CA HIS A 544 11.59 -0.18 27.06
C HIS A 544 10.13 -0.57 27.32
N THR A 545 9.16 0.34 27.22
CA THR A 545 7.73 0.00 27.47
C THR A 545 6.98 -0.57 26.27
N SER A 546 7.68 -0.78 25.15
CA SER A 546 7.16 -1.43 23.94
C SER A 546 7.13 -2.95 24.02
N GLU A 547 7.71 -3.56 25.07
CA GLU A 547 7.95 -5.02 25.18
C GLU A 547 6.70 -5.90 25.09
N THR A 548 5.53 -5.46 25.57
CA THR A 548 4.31 -6.29 25.53
C THR A 548 3.63 -6.31 24.16
N MET A 549 3.67 -5.19 23.42
CA MET A 549 3.27 -5.17 22.00
C MET A 549 4.36 -5.81 21.13
N LEU A 550 5.64 -5.65 21.47
CA LEU A 550 6.75 -6.32 20.79
C LEU A 550 6.62 -7.83 20.92
N GLN A 551 6.34 -8.39 22.09
CA GLN A 551 6.23 -9.84 22.27
C GLN A 551 5.09 -10.46 21.45
N ALA A 552 3.93 -9.80 21.40
CA ALA A 552 2.80 -10.24 20.55
C ALA A 552 3.09 -10.02 19.05
N GLN A 553 3.80 -8.95 18.70
CA GLN A 553 4.25 -8.66 17.33
C GLN A 553 5.39 -9.59 16.88
N GLU A 554 6.32 -9.97 17.74
CA GLU A 554 7.45 -10.89 17.48
C GLU A 554 6.96 -12.33 17.36
N ALA A 555 5.99 -12.73 18.19
CA ALA A 555 5.34 -14.04 18.08
C ALA A 555 4.52 -14.20 16.78
N ALA A 556 4.19 -13.09 16.11
CA ALA A 556 3.36 -13.05 14.90
C ALA A 556 4.02 -12.40 13.68
N GLN A 557 5.22 -11.82 13.83
CA GLN A 557 6.12 -11.55 12.72
C GLN A 557 6.15 -12.85 11.93
N VAL A 558 5.81 -12.80 10.64
CA VAL A 558 5.99 -13.96 9.77
C VAL A 558 7.45 -14.33 9.93
N PRO A 559 7.79 -15.45 10.63
CA PRO A 559 9.15 -15.95 10.59
C PRO A 559 9.43 -16.10 9.11
N ARG A 560 10.60 -15.67 8.62
CA ARG A 560 10.97 -15.90 7.21
C ARG A 560 10.48 -17.29 6.82
N THR A 561 9.48 -17.35 5.95
CA THR A 561 8.74 -18.58 5.62
C THR A 561 9.56 -19.49 4.72
N GLN A 562 10.88 -19.29 4.69
CA GLN A 562 11.78 -20.32 4.24
C GLN A 562 11.61 -21.50 5.18
N HIS A 563 10.98 -22.56 4.69
CA HIS A 563 10.87 -23.79 5.46
C HIS A 563 12.24 -24.49 5.43
N LEU A 564 13.14 -24.01 6.28
CA LEU A 564 14.48 -24.57 6.41
C LEU A 564 14.41 -25.74 7.39
N LEU A 565 14.76 -26.93 6.93
CA LEU A 565 14.88 -28.14 7.74
C LEU A 565 16.03 -27.99 8.76
N GLY A 566 15.82 -27.27 9.86
CA GLY A 566 16.84 -27.03 10.88
C GLY A 566 18.08 -26.27 10.38
N GLY A 567 17.95 -25.51 9.27
CA GLY A 567 19.08 -24.82 8.63
C GLY A 567 19.50 -23.52 9.31
N GLU A 568 20.78 -23.18 9.15
CA GLU A 568 21.36 -21.89 9.55
C GLU A 568 20.95 -20.80 8.55
N SER A 569 20.61 -19.61 9.07
CA SER A 569 20.49 -18.37 8.27
C SER A 569 21.66 -17.44 8.59
N PHE A 570 22.28 -16.88 7.55
CA PHE A 570 23.42 -15.97 7.70
C PHE A 570 23.39 -14.88 6.62
N ARG A 571 24.36 -13.94 6.66
CA ARG A 571 24.50 -12.89 5.64
C ARG A 571 25.79 -13.07 4.85
N VAL A 572 25.72 -12.89 3.54
CA VAL A 572 26.88 -12.77 2.65
C VAL A 572 26.57 -11.71 1.60
N ALA A 573 27.52 -10.83 1.28
CA ALA A 573 27.32 -9.68 0.40
C ALA A 573 26.06 -8.84 0.75
N ASP A 574 25.81 -8.60 2.04
CA ASP A 574 24.63 -7.92 2.59
C ASP A 574 23.27 -8.55 2.23
N ARG A 575 23.25 -9.75 1.65
CA ARG A 575 22.03 -10.51 1.38
C ARG A 575 21.87 -11.63 2.38
N HIS A 576 20.63 -12.08 2.55
CA HIS A 576 20.35 -13.25 3.37
C HIS A 576 20.66 -14.52 2.60
N ALA A 577 21.33 -15.45 3.25
CA ALA A 577 21.62 -16.78 2.75
C ALA A 577 21.20 -17.82 3.79
N PHE A 578 21.03 -19.06 3.34
CA PHE A 578 20.77 -20.19 4.21
C PHE A 578 21.70 -21.35 3.90
N LEU A 579 21.91 -22.21 4.90
CA LEU A 579 22.58 -23.49 4.81
C LEU A 579 21.79 -24.53 5.61
N ILE A 580 21.36 -25.58 4.93
CA ILE A 580 20.85 -26.81 5.55
C ILE A 580 21.98 -27.83 5.45
N GLU A 581 22.72 -28.00 6.53
CA GLU A 581 23.88 -28.89 6.58
C GLU A 581 23.45 -30.33 6.87
N ALA A 582 24.02 -31.30 6.14
CA ALA A 582 23.78 -32.70 6.42
C ALA A 582 24.51 -33.16 7.69
N ASP A 583 23.81 -33.88 8.56
CA ASP A 583 24.36 -34.35 9.85
C ASP A 583 25.41 -35.46 9.70
N GLN A 584 25.34 -36.21 8.60
CA GLN A 584 26.17 -37.39 8.39
C GLN A 584 27.53 -37.03 7.77
N PRO A 585 28.65 -37.46 8.35
CA PRO A 585 29.98 -37.18 7.81
C PRO A 585 30.14 -37.79 6.41
N PHE A 586 30.72 -37.02 5.49
CA PHE A 586 31.07 -37.47 4.15
C PHE A 586 32.60 -37.64 4.04
N GLU A 587 33.05 -38.84 3.67
CA GLU A 587 34.44 -39.32 3.74
C GLU A 587 35.33 -39.02 2.51
N PRO A 588 35.10 -37.96 1.73
CA PRO A 588 36.20 -37.21 1.08
C PRO A 588 36.47 -35.83 1.71
N LYS A 589 37.55 -35.17 1.26
CA LYS A 589 38.07 -33.90 1.82
C LYS A 589 37.13 -32.68 1.76
N GLN A 590 36.05 -32.72 0.97
CA GLN A 590 35.12 -31.61 0.77
C GLN A 590 33.67 -32.08 0.81
N LYS A 591 32.80 -31.36 1.52
CA LYS A 591 31.38 -31.70 1.68
C LYS A 591 30.59 -31.38 0.39
N PRO A 592 29.82 -32.32 -0.18
CA PRO A 592 28.99 -32.08 -1.36
C PRO A 592 27.78 -31.24 -0.97
N TRP A 593 27.31 -30.42 -1.90
CA TRP A 593 26.15 -29.58 -1.66
C TRP A 593 25.40 -29.21 -2.94
N VAL A 594 24.15 -28.83 -2.76
CA VAL A 594 23.27 -28.29 -3.79
C VAL A 594 23.11 -26.78 -3.60
N PHE A 595 23.37 -26.02 -4.65
CA PHE A 595 22.98 -24.62 -4.74
C PHE A 595 21.54 -24.54 -5.25
N TYR A 596 20.62 -24.18 -4.35
CA TYR A 596 19.21 -23.97 -4.65
C TYR A 596 18.90 -22.53 -5.10
N ALA A 597 18.06 -22.38 -6.13
CA ALA A 597 17.48 -21.11 -6.55
C ALA A 597 16.03 -21.28 -7.07
N PRO A 598 15.16 -20.26 -6.94
CA PRO A 598 15.45 -18.97 -6.34
C PRO A 598 15.36 -19.06 -4.81
N THR A 599 16.24 -18.36 -4.12
CA THR A 599 16.08 -18.10 -2.70
C THR A 599 15.40 -16.75 -2.56
N LEU A 600 14.21 -16.73 -1.98
CA LEU A 600 13.41 -15.53 -1.73
C LEU A 600 12.79 -15.67 -0.34
N ARG A 601 12.09 -14.64 0.16
CA ARG A 601 11.38 -14.71 1.44
C ARG A 601 10.52 -15.98 1.60
N GLN A 602 9.89 -16.41 0.51
CA GLN A 602 9.00 -17.58 0.47
C GLN A 602 9.66 -18.87 -0.04
N TYR A 603 10.93 -18.85 -0.47
CA TYR A 603 11.60 -20.02 -1.06
C TYR A 603 12.97 -20.26 -0.42
N PRO A 604 13.33 -21.52 -0.11
CA PRO A 604 12.55 -22.75 -0.31
C PRO A 604 11.28 -22.82 0.55
N ASP A 605 10.24 -23.47 0.06
CA ASP A 605 8.97 -23.69 0.77
C ASP A 605 8.80 -25.17 1.16
N ALA A 606 7.63 -25.53 1.72
CA ALA A 606 7.36 -26.90 2.17
C ALA A 606 7.33 -27.94 1.04
N ASN A 607 7.21 -27.54 -0.23
CA ASN A 607 7.24 -28.47 -1.35
C ASN A 607 8.67 -29.00 -1.60
N GLU A 608 9.72 -28.23 -1.31
CA GLU A 608 11.12 -28.69 -1.42
C GLU A 608 11.52 -29.69 -0.33
N GLU A 609 10.76 -29.76 0.76
CA GLU A 609 11.11 -30.51 1.97
C GLU A 609 11.49 -31.97 1.67
N TRP A 610 10.73 -32.64 0.82
CA TRP A 610 10.99 -34.04 0.49
C TRP A 610 12.34 -34.22 -0.21
N ILE A 611 12.65 -33.38 -1.21
CA ILE A 611 13.93 -33.44 -1.94
C ILE A 611 15.07 -33.16 -0.98
N PHE A 612 14.94 -32.11 -0.17
CA PHE A 612 16.00 -31.71 0.75
C PHE A 612 16.28 -32.78 1.78
N ARG A 613 15.26 -33.42 2.37
CA ARG A 613 15.47 -34.57 3.27
C ARG A 613 16.24 -35.69 2.61
N ARG A 614 15.91 -36.05 1.36
CA ARG A 614 16.64 -37.10 0.63
C ARG A 614 18.10 -36.73 0.34
N LEU A 615 18.37 -35.46 0.05
CA LEU A 615 19.74 -34.98 -0.13
C LEU A 615 20.53 -35.07 1.18
N LEU A 616 19.94 -34.63 2.29
CA LEU A 616 20.56 -34.68 3.61
C LEU A 616 20.80 -36.12 4.09
N ASP A 617 19.84 -37.02 3.87
CA ASP A 617 19.98 -38.46 4.13
C ASP A 617 21.17 -39.08 3.35
N ALA A 618 21.52 -38.47 2.21
CA ALA A 618 22.66 -38.84 1.38
C ALA A 618 23.92 -37.99 1.66
N SER A 619 24.01 -37.31 2.80
CA SER A 619 25.14 -36.45 3.16
C SER A 619 25.40 -35.28 2.20
N VAL A 620 24.37 -34.80 1.50
CA VAL A 620 24.45 -33.65 0.58
C VAL A 620 23.71 -32.47 1.19
N SER A 621 24.45 -31.41 1.52
CA SER A 621 23.88 -30.18 2.10
C SER A 621 23.18 -29.32 1.05
N VAL A 622 22.34 -28.36 1.48
CA VAL A 622 21.65 -27.43 0.57
C VAL A 622 21.89 -26.01 1.02
N ALA A 623 22.24 -25.10 0.10
CA ALA A 623 22.41 -23.69 0.39
C ALA A 623 21.85 -22.80 -0.73
N GLY A 624 21.54 -21.56 -0.39
CA GLY A 624 21.07 -20.56 -1.35
C GLY A 624 21.16 -19.14 -0.81
N ILE A 625 21.06 -18.15 -1.70
CA ILE A 625 21.21 -16.71 -1.38
C ILE A 625 20.12 -15.88 -2.04
N ASP A 626 19.52 -14.99 -1.25
CA ASP A 626 18.44 -14.09 -1.67
C ASP A 626 18.97 -12.92 -2.50
N VAL A 627 18.86 -13.06 -3.82
CA VAL A 627 19.20 -12.01 -4.80
C VAL A 627 17.97 -11.30 -5.33
N GLY A 628 16.82 -11.41 -4.65
CA GLY A 628 15.55 -10.90 -5.16
C GLY A 628 15.16 -11.49 -6.51
N GLU A 629 14.29 -10.78 -7.24
CA GLU A 629 13.83 -11.17 -8.57
C GLU A 629 14.90 -10.88 -9.65
N GLY A 630 16.01 -11.62 -9.60
CA GLY A 630 17.19 -11.36 -10.43
C GLY A 630 17.07 -11.75 -11.91
N TYR A 631 16.16 -12.67 -12.25
CA TYR A 631 15.92 -13.18 -13.62
C TYR A 631 17.17 -13.55 -14.45
N GLY A 632 18.26 -13.98 -13.81
CA GLY A 632 19.52 -14.30 -14.50
C GLY A 632 20.34 -13.07 -14.93
N SER A 633 20.03 -11.89 -14.40
CA SER A 633 20.79 -10.66 -14.62
C SER A 633 22.25 -10.80 -14.17
N PRO A 634 23.22 -10.30 -14.95
CA PRO A 634 24.64 -10.30 -14.56
C PRO A 634 24.90 -9.61 -13.20
N HIS A 635 24.03 -8.69 -12.79
CA HIS A 635 24.11 -8.02 -11.48
C HIS A 635 24.01 -9.00 -10.30
N CYS A 636 23.39 -10.16 -10.49
CA CYS A 636 23.27 -11.18 -9.44
C CYS A 636 24.56 -12.02 -9.27
N GLN A 637 25.47 -12.00 -10.24
CA GLN A 637 26.59 -12.94 -10.29
C GLN A 637 27.55 -12.80 -9.10
N ALA A 638 27.85 -11.58 -8.67
CA ALA A 638 28.75 -11.35 -7.53
C ALA A 638 28.20 -11.94 -6.22
N MET A 639 26.88 -11.95 -6.04
CA MET A 639 26.22 -12.55 -4.88
C MET A 639 26.27 -14.08 -4.92
N PHE A 640 26.11 -14.69 -6.11
CA PHE A 640 26.28 -16.12 -6.30
C PHE A 640 27.73 -16.57 -6.04
N ASP A 641 28.71 -15.82 -6.57
CA ASP A 641 30.12 -16.07 -6.31
C ASP A 641 30.43 -15.98 -4.79
N ALA A 642 29.88 -14.96 -4.10
CA ALA A 642 30.05 -14.80 -2.66
C ALA A 642 29.49 -15.97 -1.84
N LEU A 643 28.32 -16.51 -2.23
CA LEU A 643 27.78 -17.71 -1.59
C LEU A 643 28.70 -18.91 -1.81
N CYS A 644 29.13 -19.16 -3.04
CA CYS A 644 29.99 -20.30 -3.31
C CYS A 644 31.36 -20.18 -2.62
N ASP A 645 31.91 -18.98 -2.50
CA ASP A 645 33.16 -18.72 -1.78
C ASP A 645 33.01 -18.94 -0.26
N GLU A 646 31.87 -18.52 0.31
CA GLU A 646 31.49 -18.84 1.68
C GLU A 646 31.42 -20.35 1.92
N MET A 647 30.76 -21.08 1.02
CA MET A 647 30.64 -22.53 1.12
C MET A 647 32.00 -23.22 1.05
N VAL A 648 32.88 -22.82 0.12
CA VAL A 648 34.26 -23.35 0.06
C VAL A 648 35.01 -23.09 1.36
N ARG A 649 34.89 -21.89 1.95
CA ARG A 649 35.52 -21.57 3.24
C ARG A 649 35.01 -22.46 4.38
N ARG A 650 33.73 -22.85 4.32
CA ARG A 650 33.09 -23.78 5.28
C ARG A 650 33.40 -25.27 4.98
N GLY A 651 34.33 -25.56 4.06
CA GLY A 651 34.79 -26.91 3.74
C GLY A 651 33.92 -27.66 2.73
N PHE A 652 33.05 -26.96 2.00
CA PHE A 652 32.24 -27.56 0.94
C PHE A 652 32.98 -27.59 -0.40
N SER A 653 32.52 -28.46 -1.31
CA SER A 653 33.01 -28.58 -2.69
C SER A 653 32.90 -27.24 -3.42
N SER A 654 33.88 -26.91 -4.26
CA SER A 654 33.79 -25.75 -5.16
C SER A 654 32.87 -25.98 -6.37
N LYS A 655 32.33 -27.19 -6.53
CA LYS A 655 31.43 -27.60 -7.61
C LYS A 655 30.10 -28.13 -7.07
N PRO A 656 29.17 -27.26 -6.62
CA PRO A 656 27.81 -27.68 -6.29
C PRO A 656 27.08 -28.28 -7.50
N ALA A 657 26.10 -29.15 -7.23
CA ALA A 657 24.99 -29.34 -8.15
C ALA A 657 24.02 -28.16 -8.02
N LEU A 658 23.46 -27.68 -9.12
CA LEU A 658 22.52 -26.56 -9.11
C LEU A 658 21.08 -27.08 -9.20
N LEU A 659 20.17 -26.51 -8.42
CA LEU A 659 18.74 -26.85 -8.48
C LEU A 659 17.92 -25.56 -8.70
N GLY A 660 17.32 -25.45 -9.89
CA GLY A 660 16.46 -24.32 -10.26
C GLY A 660 14.98 -24.69 -10.29
N ARG A 661 14.17 -24.10 -9.41
CA ARG A 661 12.69 -24.17 -9.49
C ARG A 661 12.13 -22.97 -10.26
N SER A 662 11.28 -23.18 -11.27
CA SER A 662 10.65 -22.08 -12.03
C SER A 662 11.71 -21.07 -12.49
N ARG A 663 11.53 -19.77 -12.19
CA ARG A 663 12.49 -18.69 -12.49
C ARG A 663 13.89 -18.85 -11.88
N GLY A 664 14.08 -19.73 -10.90
CA GLY A 664 15.40 -20.16 -10.45
C GLY A 664 16.24 -20.80 -11.55
N GLY A 665 15.59 -21.36 -12.59
CA GLY A 665 16.26 -21.83 -13.80
C GLY A 665 17.15 -20.78 -14.45
N LEU A 666 16.72 -19.51 -14.50
CA LEU A 666 17.48 -18.39 -15.08
C LEU A 666 18.72 -18.07 -14.24
N ALA A 667 18.61 -18.18 -12.92
CA ALA A 667 19.72 -17.98 -11.99
C ALA A 667 20.79 -19.07 -12.14
N VAL A 668 20.39 -20.35 -12.07
CA VAL A 668 21.34 -21.47 -12.13
C VAL A 668 21.96 -21.63 -13.51
N SER A 669 21.20 -21.40 -14.59
CA SER A 669 21.74 -21.49 -15.95
C SER A 669 22.71 -20.35 -16.23
N ARG A 670 22.41 -19.12 -15.80
CA ARG A 670 23.37 -18.01 -15.91
C ARG A 670 24.64 -18.28 -15.12
N PHE A 671 24.52 -18.76 -13.88
CA PHE A 671 25.70 -19.09 -13.07
C PHE A 671 26.57 -20.15 -13.77
N ALA A 672 25.95 -21.19 -14.35
CA ALA A 672 26.67 -22.23 -15.08
C ALA A 672 27.35 -21.74 -16.37
N ILE A 673 26.77 -20.76 -17.06
CA ILE A 673 27.39 -20.11 -18.22
C ILE A 673 28.62 -19.31 -17.80
N GLU A 674 28.54 -18.57 -16.69
CA GLU A 674 29.62 -17.67 -16.23
C GLU A 674 30.73 -18.39 -15.46
N ARG A 675 30.41 -19.52 -14.82
CA ARG A 675 31.30 -20.30 -13.94
C ARG A 675 31.20 -21.81 -14.22
N PRO A 676 31.37 -22.28 -15.47
CA PRO A 676 31.23 -23.71 -15.79
C PRO A 676 32.19 -24.59 -14.97
N GLU A 677 33.35 -24.05 -14.58
CA GLU A 677 34.34 -24.72 -13.73
C GLU A 677 33.87 -24.92 -12.27
N ARG A 678 32.80 -24.25 -11.84
CA ARG A 678 32.21 -24.34 -10.49
C ARG A 678 30.90 -25.13 -10.46
N VAL A 679 30.59 -25.93 -11.49
CA VAL A 679 29.31 -26.64 -11.58
C VAL A 679 29.51 -28.15 -11.69
N GLY A 680 28.79 -28.92 -10.86
CA GLY A 680 28.74 -30.38 -10.92
C GLY A 680 27.62 -30.92 -11.82
N GLY A 681 26.51 -30.19 -11.94
CA GLY A 681 25.35 -30.56 -12.77
C GLY A 681 24.19 -29.58 -12.55
N ILE A 682 23.18 -29.60 -13.42
CA ILE A 682 21.99 -28.75 -13.32
C ILE A 682 20.72 -29.61 -13.24
N ALA A 683 19.97 -29.47 -12.16
CA ALA A 683 18.62 -30.00 -12.03
C ALA A 683 17.59 -28.87 -12.10
N GLY A 684 16.39 -29.17 -12.59
CA GLY A 684 15.32 -28.19 -12.63
C GLY A 684 13.91 -28.77 -12.47
N ILE A 685 13.07 -28.02 -11.77
CA ILE A 685 11.64 -28.28 -11.60
C ILE A 685 10.89 -27.18 -12.35
N TYR A 686 10.22 -27.55 -13.44
CA TYR A 686 9.61 -26.66 -14.45
C TYR A 686 10.42 -25.38 -14.69
N PRO A 687 11.74 -25.50 -14.96
CA PRO A 687 12.64 -24.37 -14.92
C PRO A 687 12.39 -23.41 -16.10
N VAL A 688 12.55 -22.12 -15.81
CA VAL A 688 12.58 -21.06 -16.80
C VAL A 688 14.03 -20.88 -17.25
N PHE A 689 14.27 -20.88 -18.54
CA PHE A 689 15.58 -20.58 -19.14
C PHE A 689 15.51 -19.45 -20.15
N ASP A 690 14.31 -19.07 -20.60
CA ASP A 690 14.07 -17.95 -21.50
C ASP A 690 13.27 -16.85 -20.82
N TYR A 691 13.94 -15.75 -20.44
CA TYR A 691 13.29 -14.62 -19.79
C TYR A 691 12.24 -13.93 -20.67
N THR A 692 12.26 -14.15 -22.00
CA THR A 692 11.27 -13.59 -22.93
C THR A 692 9.94 -14.35 -22.85
N SER A 693 9.98 -15.63 -22.49
CA SER A 693 8.80 -16.46 -22.27
C SER A 693 8.17 -16.18 -20.91
N TYR A 694 8.99 -16.12 -19.86
CA TYR A 694 8.59 -15.80 -18.49
C TYR A 694 9.81 -15.24 -17.75
N PRO A 695 9.72 -14.13 -17.00
CA PRO A 695 8.53 -13.33 -16.70
C PRO A 695 8.04 -12.44 -17.86
N GLY A 696 8.75 -12.43 -19.00
CA GLY A 696 8.54 -11.51 -20.10
C GLY A 696 9.59 -10.40 -20.12
N VAL A 697 9.93 -9.92 -21.32
CA VAL A 697 11.08 -9.02 -21.50
C VAL A 697 10.93 -7.67 -20.81
N GLN A 698 9.71 -7.17 -20.66
CA GLN A 698 9.44 -5.91 -19.97
C GLN A 698 9.85 -5.98 -18.49
N ARG A 699 9.48 -7.08 -17.81
CA ARG A 699 9.83 -7.31 -16.40
C ARG A 699 11.30 -7.66 -16.24
N ALA A 700 11.89 -8.38 -17.19
CA ALA A 700 13.31 -8.68 -17.15
C ALA A 700 14.18 -7.43 -17.32
N ALA A 701 13.85 -6.56 -18.28
CA ALA A 701 14.67 -5.40 -18.65
C ALA A 701 15.01 -4.46 -17.48
N SER A 702 14.05 -4.23 -16.58
CA SER A 702 14.27 -3.39 -15.39
C SER A 702 15.39 -3.91 -14.49
N VAL A 703 15.49 -5.23 -14.33
CA VAL A 703 16.51 -5.92 -13.51
C VAL A 703 17.86 -6.02 -14.24
N TYR A 704 17.85 -5.99 -15.56
CA TYR A 704 19.07 -5.87 -16.38
C TYR A 704 19.55 -4.40 -16.48
N GLY A 705 18.75 -3.44 -16.01
CA GLY A 705 19.08 -2.02 -16.01
C GLY A 705 19.03 -1.36 -17.39
N VAL A 706 18.32 -1.96 -18.35
CA VAL A 706 18.18 -1.51 -19.75
C VAL A 706 16.70 -1.45 -20.15
N THR A 707 16.39 -0.92 -21.32
CA THR A 707 15.04 -0.97 -21.90
C THR A 707 14.69 -2.36 -22.44
N ALA A 708 13.41 -2.64 -22.64
CA ALA A 708 12.97 -3.91 -23.24
C ALA A 708 13.53 -4.12 -24.64
N GLU A 709 13.60 -3.06 -25.46
CA GLU A 709 14.17 -3.12 -26.82
C GLU A 709 15.68 -3.41 -26.78
N GLU A 710 16.41 -2.74 -25.89
CA GLU A 710 17.84 -2.99 -25.69
C GLU A 710 18.09 -4.42 -25.22
N LEU A 711 17.31 -4.93 -24.25
CA LEU A 711 17.44 -6.31 -23.79
C LEU A 711 17.13 -7.31 -24.91
N LEU A 712 16.10 -7.07 -25.71
CA LEU A 712 15.76 -7.90 -26.87
C LEU A 712 16.90 -7.93 -27.89
N SER A 713 17.56 -6.80 -28.15
CA SER A 713 18.70 -6.73 -29.07
C SER A 713 19.96 -7.44 -28.55
N GLN A 714 20.04 -7.71 -27.24
CA GLN A 714 21.18 -8.30 -26.56
C GLN A 714 20.91 -9.74 -26.06
N GLN A 715 19.89 -10.40 -26.61
CA GLN A 715 19.51 -11.75 -26.20
C GLN A 715 20.63 -12.78 -26.35
N ASP A 716 21.45 -12.70 -27.39
CA ASP A 716 22.56 -13.64 -27.58
C ASP A 716 23.62 -13.53 -26.47
N ALA A 717 23.74 -12.35 -25.84
CA ALA A 717 24.66 -12.12 -24.72
C ALA A 717 24.04 -12.50 -23.37
N PHE A 718 22.73 -12.27 -23.20
CA PHE A 718 22.11 -12.28 -21.88
C PHE A 718 21.10 -13.39 -21.65
N ASN A 719 20.42 -13.87 -22.68
CA ASN A 719 19.36 -14.87 -22.52
C ASN A 719 19.98 -16.26 -22.32
N PRO A 720 19.80 -16.90 -21.14
CA PRO A 720 20.45 -18.18 -20.86
C PRO A 720 20.10 -19.27 -21.89
N ILE A 721 18.89 -19.26 -22.45
CA ILE A 721 18.51 -20.24 -23.48
C ILE A 721 19.35 -20.13 -24.76
N LYS A 722 19.77 -18.92 -25.15
CA LYS A 722 20.62 -18.68 -26.33
C LYS A 722 22.04 -19.17 -26.11
N LYS A 723 22.44 -19.28 -24.84
CA LYS A 723 23.78 -19.69 -24.41
C LYS A 723 23.82 -21.13 -23.86
N ALA A 724 22.72 -21.89 -23.95
CA ALA A 724 22.64 -23.26 -23.44
C ALA A 724 23.67 -24.20 -24.09
N GLY A 725 24.11 -23.91 -25.32
CA GLY A 725 25.20 -24.64 -25.98
C GLY A 725 26.53 -24.55 -25.24
N GLU A 726 26.83 -23.42 -24.58
CA GLU A 726 28.07 -23.26 -23.79
C GLU A 726 28.10 -24.20 -22.58
N ILE A 727 26.94 -24.44 -21.96
CA ILE A 727 26.77 -25.39 -20.85
C ILE A 727 26.99 -26.82 -21.37
N ALA A 728 26.47 -27.15 -22.56
CA ALA A 728 26.69 -28.44 -23.20
C ALA A 728 28.17 -28.68 -23.55
N ASP A 729 28.86 -27.67 -24.09
CA ASP A 729 30.28 -27.73 -24.44
C ASP A 729 31.17 -27.91 -23.20
N ALA A 730 30.76 -27.33 -22.06
CA ALA A 730 31.38 -27.57 -20.75
C ALA A 730 31.12 -28.98 -20.19
N LYS A 731 30.32 -29.81 -20.87
CA LYS A 731 29.94 -31.18 -20.49
C LYS A 731 29.23 -31.25 -19.13
N ILE A 732 28.48 -30.22 -18.78
CA ILE A 732 27.70 -30.19 -17.54
C ILE A 732 26.45 -31.07 -17.74
N PRO A 733 26.23 -32.10 -16.90
CA PRO A 733 25.05 -32.95 -17.03
C PRO A 733 23.79 -32.23 -16.53
N VAL A 734 22.63 -32.58 -17.08
CA VAL A 734 21.35 -31.88 -16.83
C VAL A 734 20.17 -32.83 -16.66
N TYR A 735 19.34 -32.61 -15.64
CA TYR A 735 18.10 -33.34 -15.43
C TYR A 735 16.94 -32.41 -15.13
N LEU A 736 15.92 -32.38 -15.99
CA LEU A 736 14.78 -31.49 -15.86
C LEU A 736 13.48 -32.28 -15.71
N ILE A 737 12.56 -31.79 -14.88
CA ILE A 737 11.17 -32.26 -14.85
C ILE A 737 10.26 -31.11 -15.24
N HIS A 738 9.33 -31.34 -16.18
CA HIS A 738 8.46 -30.29 -16.68
C HIS A 738 7.09 -30.85 -17.10
N GLY A 739 6.02 -30.16 -16.72
CA GLY A 739 4.66 -30.44 -17.17
C GLY A 739 4.45 -30.13 -18.66
N THR A 740 3.65 -30.94 -19.36
CA THR A 740 3.39 -30.73 -20.80
C THR A 740 2.32 -29.68 -21.11
N GLU A 741 1.61 -29.17 -20.09
CA GLU A 741 0.53 -28.17 -20.24
C GLU A 741 0.85 -26.88 -19.48
N ASP A 742 2.14 -26.60 -19.26
CA ASP A 742 2.58 -25.40 -18.57
C ASP A 742 2.38 -24.16 -19.45
N LYS A 743 1.39 -23.34 -19.11
CA LYS A 743 1.09 -22.07 -19.79
C LYS A 743 1.82 -20.87 -19.21
N VAL A 744 2.42 -21.01 -18.03
CA VAL A 744 3.17 -19.93 -17.37
C VAL A 744 4.63 -19.97 -17.82
N VAL A 745 5.19 -21.17 -17.87
CA VAL A 745 6.54 -21.46 -18.36
C VAL A 745 6.40 -22.49 -19.48
N PRO A 746 6.18 -22.07 -20.73
CA PRO A 746 6.00 -23.00 -21.84
C PRO A 746 7.20 -23.94 -21.98
N ILE A 747 6.94 -25.25 -21.95
CA ILE A 747 7.99 -26.27 -22.02
C ILE A 747 8.81 -26.16 -23.31
N GLU A 748 8.16 -25.79 -24.42
CA GLU A 748 8.76 -25.63 -25.74
C GLU A 748 9.85 -24.56 -25.73
N ALA A 749 9.55 -23.40 -25.13
CA ALA A 749 10.46 -22.25 -25.06
C ALA A 749 11.58 -22.45 -24.02
N ASN A 750 11.43 -23.41 -23.11
CA ASN A 750 12.33 -23.60 -21.98
C ASN A 750 13.04 -24.97 -22.06
N SER A 751 12.50 -26.01 -21.41
CA SER A 751 13.20 -27.29 -21.28
C SER A 751 13.44 -28.01 -22.62
N ASP A 752 12.52 -27.88 -23.60
CA ASP A 752 12.68 -28.50 -24.91
C ASP A 752 13.71 -27.77 -25.78
N ALA A 753 13.72 -26.43 -25.74
CA ALA A 753 14.74 -25.61 -26.38
C ALA A 753 16.13 -25.86 -25.77
N PHE A 754 16.23 -26.02 -24.44
CA PHE A 754 17.50 -26.33 -23.77
C PHE A 754 17.99 -27.74 -24.17
N ALA A 755 17.08 -28.71 -24.28
CA ALA A 755 17.39 -30.05 -24.79
C ALA A 755 17.79 -30.04 -26.27
N GLN A 756 17.25 -29.13 -27.07
CA GLN A 756 17.65 -28.93 -28.45
C GLN A 756 19.09 -28.44 -28.54
N ALA A 757 19.50 -27.49 -27.71
CA ALA A 757 20.89 -27.02 -27.65
C ALA A 757 21.87 -28.16 -27.33
N TYR A 758 21.52 -29.06 -26.39
CA TYR A 758 22.34 -30.25 -26.09
C TYR A 758 22.37 -31.26 -27.25
N ARG A 759 21.29 -31.39 -28.04
CA ARG A 759 21.29 -32.20 -29.26
C ARG A 759 22.22 -31.61 -30.32
N GLU A 760 22.14 -30.31 -30.54
CA GLU A 760 22.95 -29.60 -31.53
C GLU A 760 24.45 -29.64 -31.20
N ALA A 761 24.80 -29.61 -29.92
CA ALA A 761 26.18 -29.79 -29.44
C ALA A 761 26.66 -31.27 -29.45
N GLY A 762 25.79 -32.22 -29.82
CA GLY A 762 26.12 -33.65 -29.80
C GLY A 762 26.34 -34.23 -28.39
N LYS A 763 25.60 -33.70 -27.40
CA LYS A 763 25.67 -34.04 -25.96
C LYS A 763 24.35 -34.54 -25.39
N SER A 764 23.51 -35.18 -26.21
CA SER A 764 22.17 -35.61 -25.80
C SER A 764 22.18 -36.63 -24.66
N ASP A 765 23.27 -37.38 -24.51
CA ASP A 765 23.52 -38.34 -23.43
C ASP A 765 23.70 -37.68 -22.06
N LEU A 766 24.09 -36.40 -22.03
CA LEU A 766 24.27 -35.63 -20.80
C LEU A 766 23.00 -34.95 -20.30
N MET A 767 21.87 -35.08 -21.01
CA MET A 767 20.65 -34.36 -20.66
C MET A 767 19.40 -35.24 -20.68
N THR A 768 18.64 -35.17 -19.59
CA THR A 768 17.33 -35.81 -19.47
C THR A 768 16.24 -34.77 -19.21
N VAL A 769 15.09 -34.92 -19.90
CA VAL A 769 13.88 -34.13 -19.62
C VAL A 769 12.71 -35.08 -19.38
N LYS A 770 12.27 -35.17 -18.12
CA LYS A 770 11.10 -35.93 -17.70
C LYS A 770 9.84 -35.10 -17.91
N ARG A 771 9.02 -35.50 -18.89
CA ARG A 771 7.74 -34.82 -19.22
C ARG A 771 6.59 -35.41 -18.43
N ILE A 772 5.88 -34.57 -17.67
CA ILE A 772 4.72 -34.97 -16.88
C ILE A 772 3.45 -34.56 -17.63
N ARG A 773 2.74 -35.54 -18.19
CA ARG A 773 1.53 -35.28 -19.00
C ARG A 773 0.39 -34.69 -18.16
N GLY A 774 -0.32 -33.71 -18.72
CA GLY A 774 -1.52 -33.12 -18.10
C GLY A 774 -1.24 -32.19 -16.91
N GLN A 775 0.02 -31.82 -16.68
CA GLN A 775 0.40 -30.90 -15.60
C GLN A 775 0.92 -29.60 -16.18
N GLY A 776 0.57 -28.48 -15.53
CA GLY A 776 1.06 -27.14 -15.84
C GLY A 776 1.93 -26.57 -14.71
N HIS A 777 2.02 -25.24 -14.61
CA HIS A 777 2.75 -24.55 -13.53
C HIS A 777 2.00 -24.62 -12.21
N ASN A 778 2.11 -25.75 -11.51
CA ASN A 778 1.39 -25.99 -10.27
C ASN A 778 2.27 -26.72 -9.26
N LEU A 779 1.76 -26.85 -8.04
CA LEU A 779 2.43 -27.54 -6.94
C LEU A 779 2.14 -29.05 -6.96
N PHE A 780 2.06 -29.66 -8.16
CA PHE A 780 1.85 -31.10 -8.25
C PHE A 780 3.01 -31.84 -7.59
N GLU A 781 2.68 -32.65 -6.58
CA GLU A 781 3.64 -33.35 -5.73
C GLU A 781 4.66 -34.18 -6.52
N GLY A 782 4.27 -34.73 -7.67
CA GLY A 782 5.17 -35.51 -8.53
C GLY A 782 6.34 -34.73 -9.13
N PHE A 783 6.29 -33.39 -9.14
CA PHE A 783 7.45 -32.56 -9.47
C PHE A 783 8.51 -32.55 -8.37
N PHE A 784 8.07 -32.66 -7.12
CA PHE A 784 8.89 -32.52 -5.92
C PHE A 784 9.22 -33.85 -5.26
N ARG A 785 8.65 -34.96 -5.74
CA ARG A 785 8.91 -36.31 -5.20
C ARG A 785 9.51 -37.26 -6.23
N ASP A 786 10.34 -36.71 -7.12
CA ASP A 786 11.03 -37.49 -8.14
C ASP A 786 12.38 -38.03 -7.64
N GLN A 787 12.46 -39.35 -7.47
CA GLN A 787 13.68 -40.00 -7.01
C GLN A 787 14.83 -39.85 -8.02
N ALA A 788 14.55 -39.89 -9.33
CA ALA A 788 15.60 -39.79 -10.34
C ALA A 788 16.27 -38.40 -10.37
N LEU A 789 15.51 -37.33 -10.13
CA LEU A 789 16.08 -35.99 -9.93
C LEU A 789 16.96 -35.91 -8.68
N VAL A 790 16.56 -36.54 -7.58
CA VAL A 790 17.36 -36.62 -6.35
C VAL A 790 18.65 -37.39 -6.59
N ASP A 791 18.58 -38.56 -7.22
CA ASP A 791 19.73 -39.41 -7.51
C ASP A 791 20.73 -38.65 -8.41
N PHE A 792 20.22 -37.93 -9.41
CA PHE A 792 21.01 -37.04 -10.24
C PHE A 792 21.72 -35.95 -9.43
N LEU A 793 21.01 -35.26 -8.55
CA LEU A 793 21.59 -34.20 -7.70
C LEU A 793 22.68 -34.75 -6.78
N ILE A 794 22.49 -35.94 -6.22
CA ILE A 794 23.50 -36.61 -5.38
C ILE A 794 24.75 -36.91 -6.19
N SER A 795 24.62 -37.55 -7.36
CA SER A 795 25.75 -37.89 -8.24
C SER A 795 26.51 -36.63 -8.64
N ALA A 796 25.80 -35.60 -9.10
CA ALA A 796 26.37 -34.33 -9.53
C ALA A 796 27.09 -33.58 -8.41
N ALA A 797 26.52 -33.56 -7.18
CA ALA A 797 27.13 -32.86 -6.04
C ALA A 797 28.38 -33.58 -5.52
N ARG A 798 28.46 -34.91 -5.68
CA ARG A 798 29.60 -35.74 -5.30
C ARG A 798 30.67 -35.84 -6.40
N GLY A 799 30.32 -35.47 -7.63
CA GLY A 799 31.19 -35.62 -8.80
C GLY A 799 31.32 -37.06 -9.28
N GLU A 800 30.27 -37.86 -9.11
CA GLU A 800 30.15 -39.28 -9.51
C GLU A 800 29.59 -39.45 -10.93
#